data_AF-A0A959GRW6-F1
#
_entry.id   AF-A0A959GRW6-F1
#
_cell.length_a   1.000
_cell.length_b   1.000
_cell.length_c   1.000
_cell.angle_alpha   90.00
_cell.angle_beta   90.00
_cell.angle_gamma   90.00
#
_symmetry.space_group_name_H-M   'P 1'
#
loop_
_entity.id
_entity.type
_entity.pdbx_description
1 polymer ?
#
loop_
_entity_poly.entity_id
_entity_poly.type
_entity_poly.pdbx_seq_one_letter_code
_entity_poly.pdbx_strand_id
1 'polypeptide(L)'
;MKPTAIGISLIFSLLTFFAHSQPSSPAPFGPTPSERQQAWHQLDYYAFIHFNINTFSDLEWGHGTEKPEIFNPTELDCRQWARVAKEAGMKGIIITAKHHDGFCLWPSRYTEHSVKNSPWRDGKGDLLKELSDACREYGLKMGVYLSPWDRNNPIYGTQEYNAYFKKQLEEVLTGYGDIFEVWFDGAVSEEYKGQQLYDWPGYIATVRKHQPNAVIFSDAGPDIRWVGTERGFANPTNWATLNRDDYYPGTPRYLELRSGNKNGTHWLPAEVDVSIRPGWYYHADQDGRVKSGEHLEMIYYNSVGRNANLLLNLPVDRRGLVHENDVKALMELRQRLDATFTNNLAAGARVEASNTRGEGFGAQLLTDGNNQTYWAAEDDVKQATLVITLPKLQTFNVVELREYLPLGQRIEQVNIKAWVAGGWKNVGEATTIGNHRFIRIPRTTTDKLRIQLSAMAAPVLSSIALYHRPHDNYLLESEKEFDQRMAWWRDAGFGMFIHWGAYAVPAGIHQGKVVSGVGEWIMSAAHIPVSEYEPYARQFNPLEFNAEEWVRIAKEAGMQYIVITSKHHDGFCLWDSQVTDYDIMDTAPFKRDILRELREACDVAGIKLCFYHSIMDWHHPDAQGKDYGNPNPDGPDFAAYRENYLKPQLRELVEQYNPHVLWFDGEWISEWTEEQGKDLYQFVRSLNPDIIINNRVGKGRQGMQGMNREGDDVGDFGTPEQEILDYGSAELDWESCMTMNDTWGFKQNDHNWKSAQTLIHNLIDIAAKGGNYLLNVGPTAEGLIPAPSVERLKEVGEWMRVNAAVVRHSNMWHQYKEGEQIRYTTDAGGYVYAVCLEWPGEALQLKSVRPREGSTIELLGYAQPLAWTFDPAAGLSIRLPAELQDEQNRPCRYAWAFRIEGSYPEVCAAPTFHCRDREVEKLDIFAEATEVELHSATPGARIFYTLDGNQPTVKSKLYTGTIHLSNTTTLKAIAVKEGRVNSPASEASFRRSRYNSIRLQHPYSEKYNGGGPLGLIDGRTGSTTFTDGCWQGFEGQDFQATIDLGRVQDIKRIKTTFLRDIGTWIFAPEWVQFELSEEGEHFHPLPRFEASAAKQGDPNEVLEFARETARKARYVRVTAKNIGICPEWHAGAGGKAWLFVDEVVVE
;
A
#
# COMPACT_ATOMS: atom_id res chain seq x y z
N MET A 1 89.41 67.04 12.83
CA MET A 1 89.80 65.73 12.28
C MET A 1 89.17 64.64 13.13
N LYS A 2 88.02 64.08 12.70
CA LYS A 2 87.24 62.95 13.26
C LYS A 2 85.76 63.20 12.90
N PRO A 3 85.04 62.25 12.29
CA PRO A 3 83.73 62.53 11.73
C PRO A 3 82.64 62.48 12.80
N THR A 4 81.74 63.44 12.66
CA THR A 4 80.72 63.87 13.60
C THR A 4 79.56 62.87 13.64
N ALA A 5 79.23 62.39 14.84
CA ALA A 5 78.13 61.47 15.08
C ALA A 5 76.79 62.23 15.00
N ILE A 6 75.88 61.75 14.15
CA ILE A 6 74.49 62.18 14.08
C ILE A 6 73.63 60.95 14.39
N GLY A 7 72.82 61.07 15.43
CA GLY A 7 71.83 60.07 15.81
C GLY A 7 70.63 60.05 14.87
N ILE A 8 70.14 58.85 14.57
CA ILE A 8 68.87 58.60 13.87
C ILE A 8 68.09 57.61 14.73
N SER A 9 66.89 58.01 15.14
CA SER A 9 65.93 57.19 15.89
C SER A 9 65.49 55.95 15.11
N LEU A 10 65.53 54.78 15.76
CA LEU A 10 64.88 53.56 15.28
C LEU A 10 63.35 53.68 15.42
N ILE A 11 62.65 53.56 14.30
CA ILE A 11 61.21 53.28 14.24
C ILE A 11 61.05 51.75 14.25
N PHE A 12 60.34 51.22 15.24
CA PHE A 12 59.86 49.84 15.26
C PHE A 12 58.71 49.70 14.25
N SER A 13 58.90 48.90 13.19
CA SER A 13 57.81 48.43 12.33
C SER A 13 57.73 46.90 12.45
N LEU A 14 56.70 46.42 13.15
CA LEU A 14 56.29 45.02 13.17
C LEU A 14 55.91 44.59 11.74
N LEU A 15 56.62 43.61 11.19
CA LEU A 15 56.15 42.77 10.10
C LEU A 15 55.78 41.41 10.70
N THR A 16 54.52 41.27 11.10
CA THR A 16 53.92 39.99 11.49
C THR A 16 53.63 39.18 10.23
N PHE A 17 54.38 38.10 10.03
CA PHE A 17 53.99 37.01 9.14
C PHE A 17 52.75 36.33 9.71
N PHE A 18 51.57 36.58 9.14
CA PHE A 18 50.39 35.74 9.37
C PHE A 18 50.54 34.46 8.54
N ALA A 19 51.03 33.39 9.17
CA ALA A 19 50.81 32.05 8.67
C ALA A 19 49.29 31.79 8.68
N HIS A 20 48.67 31.67 7.51
CA HIS A 20 47.29 31.20 7.39
C HIS A 20 47.27 29.73 7.82
N SER A 21 46.93 29.46 9.08
CA SER A 21 46.70 28.09 9.55
C SER A 21 45.46 27.53 8.86
N GLN A 22 45.59 26.42 8.14
CA GLN A 22 44.42 25.73 7.58
C GLN A 22 43.43 25.40 8.70
N PRO A 23 42.11 25.54 8.47
CA PRO A 23 41.10 25.21 9.46
C PRO A 23 41.22 23.72 9.86
N SER A 24 41.14 23.43 11.15
CA SER A 24 41.15 22.05 11.65
C SER A 24 39.80 21.37 11.42
N SER A 25 39.79 20.03 11.35
CA SER A 25 38.56 19.23 11.31
C SER A 25 37.60 19.60 12.46
N PRO A 26 36.26 19.55 12.25
CA PRO A 26 35.30 19.72 13.33
C PRO A 26 35.54 18.72 14.46
N ALA A 27 35.33 19.13 15.71
CA ALA A 27 35.38 18.19 16.83
C ALA A 27 34.27 17.12 16.68
N PRO A 28 34.53 15.86 17.09
CA PRO A 28 33.49 14.84 17.18
C PRO A 28 32.28 15.30 17.99
N PHE A 29 31.08 14.86 17.60
CA PHE A 29 29.83 15.20 18.28
C PHE A 29 29.14 13.96 18.84
N GLY A 30 28.87 13.96 20.14
CA GLY A 30 28.30 12.81 20.84
C GLY A 30 29.21 11.57 20.80
N PRO A 31 28.67 10.39 21.09
CA PRO A 31 29.38 9.13 20.91
C PRO A 31 29.73 8.90 19.42
N THR A 32 30.88 8.29 19.17
CA THR A 32 31.38 7.96 17.82
C THR A 32 31.66 6.47 17.67
N PRO A 33 31.58 5.91 16.45
CA PRO A 33 31.91 4.51 16.22
C PRO A 33 33.40 4.23 16.50
N SER A 34 33.65 3.13 17.20
CA SER A 34 34.97 2.51 17.25
C SER A 34 35.39 1.95 15.88
N GLU A 35 36.69 1.67 15.68
CA GLU A 35 37.20 1.13 14.40
C GLU A 35 36.47 -0.14 13.94
N ARG A 36 36.13 -1.04 14.87
CA ARG A 36 35.34 -2.25 14.55
C ARG A 36 33.91 -1.94 14.10
N GLN A 37 33.26 -0.95 14.71
CA GLN A 37 31.92 -0.51 14.31
C GLN A 37 31.96 0.22 12.96
N GLN A 38 33.04 0.95 12.65
CA GLN A 38 33.24 1.56 11.33
C GLN A 38 33.42 0.48 10.26
N ALA A 39 34.24 -0.54 10.52
CA ALA A 39 34.41 -1.68 9.62
C ALA A 39 33.09 -2.45 9.42
N TRP A 40 32.27 -2.55 10.47
CA TRP A 40 30.95 -3.15 10.41
C TRP A 40 29.97 -2.33 9.57
N HIS A 41 29.91 -1.01 9.75
CA HIS A 41 29.07 -0.11 8.92
C HIS A 41 29.36 -0.24 7.42
N GLN A 42 30.60 -0.56 7.04
CA GLN A 42 30.97 -0.76 5.64
C GLN A 42 30.42 -2.06 5.03
N LEU A 43 29.81 -2.94 5.83
CA LEU A 43 29.26 -4.20 5.34
C LEU A 43 27.94 -4.01 4.59
N ASP A 44 27.12 -3.04 5.01
CA ASP A 44 25.77 -2.75 4.54
C ASP A 44 24.80 -3.93 4.77
N TYR A 45 25.06 -5.09 4.17
CA TYR A 45 24.25 -6.30 4.36
C TYR A 45 25.05 -7.61 4.20
N TYR A 46 24.62 -8.64 4.93
CA TYR A 46 25.27 -9.95 5.02
C TYR A 46 24.27 -11.05 5.35
N ALA A 47 24.68 -12.31 5.16
CA ALA A 47 23.81 -13.47 5.35
C ALA A 47 23.77 -13.91 6.81
N PHE A 48 22.61 -14.37 7.25
CA PHE A 48 22.48 -15.28 8.38
C PHE A 48 22.21 -16.67 7.83
N ILE A 49 22.82 -17.72 8.37
CA ILE A 49 22.50 -19.10 8.03
C ILE A 49 22.02 -19.79 9.30
N HIS A 50 20.74 -20.16 9.29
CA HIS A 50 20.18 -21.10 10.24
C HIS A 50 20.22 -22.49 9.61
N PHE A 51 21.11 -23.32 10.14
CA PHE A 51 21.23 -24.72 9.75
C PHE A 51 21.71 -25.54 10.94
N ASN A 52 20.89 -26.45 11.44
CA ASN A 52 21.16 -27.26 12.61
C ASN A 52 20.26 -28.52 12.56
N ILE A 53 20.26 -29.33 13.61
CA ILE A 53 19.38 -30.48 13.83
C ILE A 53 17.90 -30.12 13.65
N ASN A 54 17.54 -28.85 13.91
CA ASN A 54 16.23 -28.23 13.67
C ASN A 54 15.75 -28.34 12.21
N THR A 55 16.65 -28.24 11.23
CA THR A 55 16.33 -28.46 9.81
C THR A 55 15.80 -29.89 9.55
N PHE A 56 16.29 -30.86 10.32
CA PHE A 56 15.94 -32.28 10.18
C PHE A 56 14.73 -32.66 11.03
N SER A 57 14.51 -31.99 12.17
CA SER A 57 13.32 -32.14 13.00
C SER A 57 12.13 -31.30 12.54
N ASP A 58 12.32 -30.41 11.55
CA ASP A 58 11.28 -29.51 11.04
C ASP A 58 10.76 -28.52 12.10
N LEU A 59 11.66 -28.02 12.94
CA LEU A 59 11.34 -27.11 14.05
C LEU A 59 12.07 -25.79 13.91
N GLU A 60 11.43 -24.70 14.33
CA GLU A 60 12.13 -23.42 14.54
C GLU A 60 13.02 -23.49 15.80
N TRP A 61 12.47 -24.01 16.90
CA TRP A 61 13.16 -24.18 18.17
C TRP A 61 13.16 -25.65 18.60
N GLY A 62 14.30 -26.33 18.46
CA GLY A 62 14.49 -27.69 18.95
C GLY A 62 14.39 -27.78 20.47
N HIS A 63 14.07 -28.97 20.97
CA HIS A 63 13.81 -29.29 22.37
C HIS A 63 15.08 -29.58 23.19
N GLY A 64 16.23 -29.76 22.52
CA GLY A 64 17.49 -30.21 23.13
C GLY A 64 17.52 -31.72 23.42
N THR A 65 16.53 -32.46 22.95
CA THR A 65 16.41 -33.92 23.09
C THR A 65 16.57 -34.66 21.77
N GLU A 66 16.72 -33.90 20.68
CA GLU A 66 17.02 -34.41 19.36
C GLU A 66 18.28 -35.27 19.41
N LYS A 67 18.28 -36.36 18.66
CA LYS A 67 19.40 -37.29 18.65
C LYS A 67 20.37 -36.94 17.52
N PRO A 68 21.69 -36.81 17.77
CA PRO A 68 22.68 -36.45 16.74
C PRO A 68 22.56 -37.24 15.43
N GLU A 69 22.03 -38.46 15.47
CA GLU A 69 21.85 -39.35 14.33
C GLU A 69 20.92 -38.79 13.24
N ILE A 70 20.01 -37.85 13.58
CA ILE A 70 19.11 -37.26 12.58
C ILE A 70 19.80 -36.17 11.74
N PHE A 71 20.94 -35.64 12.21
CA PHE A 71 21.71 -34.65 11.47
C PHE A 71 22.57 -35.35 10.41
N ASN A 72 22.07 -35.39 9.16
CA ASN A 72 22.77 -36.07 8.06
C ASN A 72 22.51 -35.42 6.69
N PRO A 73 23.01 -34.20 6.44
CA PRO A 73 22.85 -33.57 5.13
C PRO A 73 23.61 -34.35 4.05
N THR A 74 22.90 -34.68 2.97
CA THR A 74 23.37 -35.59 1.92
C THR A 74 24.30 -34.93 0.89
N GLU A 75 24.17 -33.62 0.71
CA GLU A 75 24.82 -32.85 -0.36
C GLU A 75 25.43 -31.54 0.15
N LEU A 76 25.73 -31.47 1.45
CA LEU A 76 26.20 -30.22 2.07
C LEU A 76 27.39 -29.61 1.32
N ASP A 77 27.23 -28.35 0.93
CA ASP A 77 28.26 -27.57 0.24
C ASP A 77 28.28 -26.10 0.71
N CYS A 78 29.17 -25.79 1.65
CA CYS A 78 29.37 -24.41 2.10
C CYS A 78 29.91 -23.48 1.00
N ARG A 79 30.51 -24.01 -0.09
CA ARG A 79 30.90 -23.17 -1.24
C ARG A 79 29.67 -22.68 -1.99
N GLN A 80 28.61 -23.47 -2.06
CA GLN A 80 27.33 -23.03 -2.63
C GLN A 80 26.75 -21.88 -1.81
N TRP A 81 26.79 -21.96 -0.48
CA TRP A 81 26.32 -20.89 0.39
C TRP A 81 27.12 -19.59 0.20
N ALA A 82 28.46 -19.71 0.23
CA ALA A 82 29.37 -18.58 0.03
C ALA A 82 29.22 -17.96 -1.36
N ARG A 83 29.11 -18.79 -2.40
CA ARG A 83 28.89 -18.32 -3.77
C ARG A 83 27.57 -17.56 -3.91
N VAL A 84 26.47 -18.12 -3.41
CA VAL A 84 25.14 -17.49 -3.46
C VAL A 84 25.15 -16.15 -2.72
N ALA A 85 25.69 -16.10 -1.50
CA ALA A 85 25.81 -14.85 -0.75
C ALA A 85 26.65 -13.81 -1.50
N LYS A 86 27.79 -14.23 -2.06
CA LYS A 86 28.68 -13.35 -2.83
C LYS A 86 28.02 -12.81 -4.09
N GLU A 87 27.36 -13.67 -4.87
CA GLU A 87 26.62 -13.30 -6.08
C GLU A 87 25.45 -12.37 -5.76
N ALA A 88 24.79 -12.56 -4.61
CA ALA A 88 23.75 -11.66 -4.10
C ALA A 88 24.30 -10.31 -3.60
N GLY A 89 25.62 -10.13 -3.55
CA GLY A 89 26.32 -8.91 -3.12
C GLY A 89 26.54 -8.76 -1.62
N MET A 90 26.28 -9.81 -0.83
CA MET A 90 26.54 -9.82 0.61
C MET A 90 28.04 -9.80 0.91
N LYS A 91 28.43 -9.23 2.06
CA LYS A 91 29.85 -9.08 2.45
C LYS A 91 30.32 -10.02 3.56
N GLY A 92 29.41 -10.82 4.13
CA GLY A 92 29.71 -11.79 5.17
C GLY A 92 28.61 -12.82 5.38
N ILE A 93 28.89 -13.80 6.22
CA ILE A 93 27.98 -14.87 6.64
C ILE A 93 28.12 -15.06 8.16
N ILE A 94 27.01 -15.04 8.88
CA ILE A 94 26.89 -15.49 10.27
C ILE A 94 26.22 -16.86 10.27
N ILE A 95 26.79 -17.84 10.98
CA ILE A 95 26.22 -19.19 11.09
C ILE A 95 25.75 -19.48 12.51
N THR A 96 24.62 -20.16 12.68
CA THR A 96 24.16 -20.69 13.97
C THR A 96 25.00 -21.87 14.46
N ALA A 97 26.26 -21.60 14.80
CA ALA A 97 27.23 -22.59 15.28
C ALA A 97 26.67 -23.53 16.37
N LYS A 98 25.83 -22.97 17.25
CA LYS A 98 24.97 -23.69 18.20
C LYS A 98 23.67 -22.91 18.38
N HIS A 99 22.52 -23.55 18.19
CA HIS A 99 21.20 -22.96 18.46
C HIS A 99 20.70 -23.28 19.87
N HIS A 100 19.45 -22.93 20.21
CA HIS A 100 18.84 -23.19 21.52
C HIS A 100 18.78 -24.67 21.89
N ASP A 101 18.71 -25.56 20.89
CA ASP A 101 18.78 -27.01 21.07
C ASP A 101 20.09 -27.47 21.72
N GLY A 102 21.16 -26.67 21.65
CA GLY A 102 22.47 -27.00 22.20
C GLY A 102 23.36 -27.86 21.28
N PHE A 103 22.89 -28.24 20.09
CA PHE A 103 23.66 -29.06 19.16
C PHE A 103 24.75 -28.23 18.49
N CYS A 104 26.01 -28.65 18.67
CA CYS A 104 27.17 -27.93 18.14
C CYS A 104 27.56 -28.43 16.74
N LEU A 105 27.70 -27.50 15.79
CA LEU A 105 28.06 -27.77 14.39
C LEU A 105 29.57 -27.99 14.15
N TRP A 106 30.35 -28.02 15.22
CA TRP A 106 31.76 -28.38 15.22
C TRP A 106 32.01 -29.50 16.25
N PRO A 107 33.11 -30.26 16.13
CA PRO A 107 33.42 -31.36 17.06
C PRO A 107 33.91 -30.84 18.42
N SER A 108 33.02 -30.19 19.19
CA SER A 108 33.36 -29.58 20.48
C SER A 108 33.89 -30.62 21.48
N ARG A 109 34.93 -30.24 22.24
CA ARG A 109 35.50 -31.10 23.28
C ARG A 109 34.64 -31.15 24.55
N TYR A 110 33.64 -30.27 24.66
CA TYR A 110 32.91 -30.06 25.90
C TYR A 110 31.50 -30.66 25.92
N THR A 111 30.97 -31.12 24.78
CA THR A 111 29.65 -31.76 24.69
C THR A 111 29.66 -32.96 23.75
N GLU A 112 28.84 -33.96 24.06
CA GLU A 112 28.53 -35.08 23.18
C GLU A 112 27.39 -34.75 22.19
N HIS A 113 26.63 -33.68 22.43
CA HIS A 113 25.58 -33.22 21.54
C HIS A 113 26.18 -32.31 20.44
N SER A 114 26.91 -32.94 19.51
CA SER A 114 27.59 -32.26 18.40
C SER A 114 27.76 -33.16 17.18
N VAL A 115 28.19 -32.58 16.06
CA VAL A 115 28.48 -33.30 14.79
C VAL A 115 29.47 -34.45 14.93
N LYS A 116 30.30 -34.50 15.99
CA LYS A 116 31.20 -35.64 16.21
C LYS A 116 30.47 -36.97 16.45
N ASN A 117 29.21 -36.91 16.85
CA ASN A 117 28.34 -38.06 17.11
C ASN A 117 27.19 -38.19 16.09
N SER A 118 27.21 -37.42 15.00
CA SER A 118 26.26 -37.59 13.89
C SER A 118 26.87 -38.47 12.78
N PRO A 119 26.04 -39.08 11.90
CA PRO A 119 26.54 -39.86 10.76
C PRO A 119 27.17 -38.99 9.66
N TRP A 120 26.91 -37.68 9.68
CA TRP A 120 27.46 -36.77 8.68
C TRP A 120 28.99 -36.82 8.66
N ARG A 121 29.57 -37.04 7.48
CA ARG A 121 31.02 -37.22 7.26
C ARG A 121 31.64 -38.28 8.19
N ASP A 122 30.90 -39.36 8.48
CA ASP A 122 31.31 -40.43 9.39
C ASP A 122 31.71 -39.93 10.79
N GLY A 123 31.02 -38.90 11.30
CA GLY A 123 31.31 -38.26 12.59
C GLY A 123 32.59 -37.42 12.63
N LYS A 124 33.18 -37.12 11.46
CA LYS A 124 34.40 -36.31 11.32
C LYS A 124 34.15 -34.93 10.72
N GLY A 125 32.89 -34.56 10.54
CA GLY A 125 32.51 -33.27 9.98
C GLY A 125 32.83 -32.12 10.93
N ASP A 126 33.21 -30.99 10.35
CA ASP A 126 33.38 -29.71 11.04
C ASP A 126 32.82 -28.62 10.14
N LEU A 127 31.57 -28.25 10.38
CA LEU A 127 30.87 -27.32 9.51
C LEU A 127 31.43 -25.90 9.60
N LEU A 128 31.90 -25.50 10.79
CA LEU A 128 32.52 -24.19 10.97
C LEU A 128 33.82 -24.09 10.19
N LYS A 129 34.59 -25.19 10.11
CA LYS A 129 35.79 -25.25 9.27
C LYS A 129 35.44 -25.21 7.78
N GLU A 130 34.47 -26.01 7.31
CA GLU A 130 34.04 -26.00 5.90
C GLU A 130 33.54 -24.60 5.48
N LEU A 131 32.76 -23.92 6.33
CA LEU A 131 32.27 -22.56 6.05
C LEU A 131 33.36 -21.49 6.12
N SER A 132 34.26 -21.54 7.12
CA SER A 132 35.40 -20.60 7.22
C SER A 132 36.27 -20.64 5.97
N ASP A 133 36.54 -21.83 5.45
CA ASP A 133 37.35 -22.00 4.25
C ASP A 133 36.61 -21.48 2.99
N ALA A 134 35.31 -21.74 2.88
CA ALA A 134 34.48 -21.18 1.81
C ALA A 134 34.39 -19.65 1.87
N CYS A 135 34.17 -19.06 3.04
CA CYS A 135 34.15 -17.60 3.21
C CYS A 135 35.49 -16.97 2.77
N ARG A 136 36.63 -17.58 3.13
CA ARG A 136 37.96 -17.12 2.69
C ARG A 136 38.13 -17.23 1.17
N GLU A 137 37.64 -18.30 0.56
CA GLU A 137 37.68 -18.54 -0.89
C GLU A 137 36.91 -17.47 -1.67
N TYR A 138 35.71 -17.09 -1.20
CA TYR A 138 34.83 -16.13 -1.86
C TYR A 138 35.01 -14.67 -1.39
N GLY A 139 35.94 -14.42 -0.45
CA GLY A 139 36.21 -13.09 0.09
C GLY A 139 35.06 -12.53 0.94
N LEU A 140 34.38 -13.40 1.69
CA LEU A 140 33.33 -13.06 2.66
C LEU A 140 33.90 -13.09 4.08
N LYS A 141 33.39 -12.22 4.96
CA LYS A 141 33.67 -12.30 6.39
C LYS A 141 32.84 -13.40 7.06
N MET A 142 33.37 -14.05 8.08
CA MET A 142 32.64 -15.05 8.87
C MET A 142 32.30 -14.52 10.27
N GLY A 143 31.04 -14.64 10.66
CA GLY A 143 30.55 -14.40 12.01
C GLY A 143 29.95 -15.67 12.59
N VAL A 144 29.68 -15.67 13.89
CA VAL A 144 29.12 -16.83 14.60
C VAL A 144 28.02 -16.41 15.54
N TYR A 145 26.90 -17.13 15.45
CA TYR A 145 25.87 -17.15 16.46
C TYR A 145 26.13 -18.33 17.39
N LEU A 146 26.15 -18.06 18.70
CA LEU A 146 26.30 -19.09 19.71
C LEU A 146 25.28 -18.85 20.81
N SER A 147 24.20 -19.65 20.82
CA SER A 147 23.09 -19.42 21.73
C SER A 147 23.52 -19.50 23.19
N PRO A 148 23.32 -18.44 23.99
CA PRO A 148 23.50 -18.50 25.43
C PRO A 148 22.51 -19.46 26.08
N TRP A 149 21.26 -19.52 25.58
CA TRP A 149 20.25 -20.48 26.00
C TRP A 149 20.56 -21.86 25.42
N ASP A 150 20.51 -22.89 26.27
CA ASP A 150 20.90 -24.25 25.92
C ASP A 150 19.95 -25.25 26.58
N ARG A 151 19.12 -25.90 25.76
CA ARG A 151 18.08 -26.85 26.20
C ARG A 151 18.61 -28.27 26.37
N ASN A 152 19.83 -28.57 25.92
CA ASN A 152 20.42 -29.90 26.06
C ASN A 152 21.29 -30.02 27.31
N ASN A 153 22.03 -28.97 27.68
CA ASN A 153 23.03 -29.09 28.72
C ASN A 153 22.40 -29.18 30.13
N PRO A 154 22.60 -30.29 30.88
CA PRO A 154 21.97 -30.49 32.19
C PRO A 154 22.47 -29.54 33.28
N ILE A 155 23.58 -28.83 33.08
CA ILE A 155 24.07 -27.81 34.03
C ILE A 155 23.59 -26.40 33.70
N TYR A 156 22.78 -26.22 32.65
CA TYR A 156 22.14 -24.93 32.38
C TYR A 156 21.30 -24.48 33.58
N GLY A 157 21.39 -23.21 33.96
CA GLY A 157 20.87 -22.64 35.19
C GLY A 157 21.89 -22.53 36.34
N THR A 158 23.15 -22.94 36.13
CA THR A 158 24.21 -22.93 37.16
C THR A 158 25.34 -21.94 36.86
N GLN A 159 26.20 -21.65 37.85
CA GLN A 159 27.38 -20.80 37.61
C GLN A 159 28.42 -21.52 36.74
N GLU A 160 28.51 -22.85 36.85
CA GLU A 160 29.40 -23.72 36.09
C GLU A 160 29.10 -23.67 34.59
N TYR A 161 27.83 -23.45 34.20
CA TYR A 161 27.45 -23.26 32.80
C TYR A 161 28.21 -22.10 32.15
N ASN A 162 28.41 -20.99 32.87
CA ASN A 162 29.18 -19.85 32.34
C ASN A 162 30.62 -20.25 31.98
N ALA A 163 31.24 -21.15 32.77
CA ALA A 163 32.59 -21.66 32.48
C ALA A 163 32.59 -22.64 31.29
N TYR A 164 31.54 -23.46 31.15
CA TYR A 164 31.32 -24.30 29.98
C TYR A 164 31.15 -23.46 28.70
N PHE A 165 30.28 -22.46 28.73
CA PHE A 165 30.00 -21.60 27.59
C PHE A 165 31.24 -20.81 27.14
N LYS A 166 32.03 -20.25 28.08
CA LYS A 166 33.29 -19.57 27.76
C LYS A 166 34.32 -20.49 27.08
N LYS A 167 34.34 -21.78 27.43
CA LYS A 167 35.21 -22.75 26.78
C LYS A 167 34.76 -23.05 25.34
N GLN A 168 33.46 -23.14 25.09
CA GLN A 168 32.93 -23.27 23.71
C GLN A 168 33.20 -22.00 22.89
N LEU A 169 33.02 -20.82 23.48
CA LEU A 169 33.43 -19.56 22.85
C LEU A 169 34.90 -19.57 22.48
N GLU A 170 35.80 -20.01 23.37
CA GLU A 170 37.23 -20.10 23.08
C GLU A 170 37.52 -21.05 21.90
N GLU A 171 36.84 -22.20 21.80
CA GLU A 171 36.97 -23.10 20.64
C GLU A 171 36.60 -22.39 19.33
N VAL A 172 35.44 -21.72 19.29
CA VAL A 172 34.94 -21.06 18.08
C VAL A 172 35.79 -19.85 17.70
N LEU A 173 36.22 -19.06 18.68
CA LEU A 173 36.97 -17.82 18.44
C LEU A 173 38.44 -18.04 18.13
N THR A 174 38.97 -19.26 18.29
CA THR A 174 40.39 -19.56 18.01
C THR A 174 40.58 -20.60 16.90
N GLY A 175 39.56 -21.40 16.58
CA GLY A 175 39.67 -22.50 15.62
C GLY A 175 39.46 -22.12 14.15
N TYR A 176 38.73 -21.03 13.86
CA TYR A 176 38.15 -20.80 12.52
C TYR A 176 38.60 -19.50 11.82
N GLY A 177 39.69 -18.88 12.27
CA GLY A 177 40.22 -17.65 11.68
C GLY A 177 39.57 -16.39 12.24
N ASP A 178 39.55 -15.32 11.44
CA ASP A 178 39.01 -14.02 11.86
C ASP A 178 37.48 -14.07 11.91
N ILE A 179 36.92 -13.72 13.08
CA ILE A 179 35.48 -13.60 13.30
C ILE A 179 35.13 -12.11 13.31
N PHE A 180 34.26 -11.67 12.41
CA PHE A 180 33.88 -10.25 12.34
C PHE A 180 32.74 -9.89 13.30
N GLU A 181 31.91 -10.87 13.66
CA GLU A 181 30.74 -10.67 14.50
C GLU A 181 30.44 -11.90 15.36
N VAL A 182 30.14 -11.66 16.64
CA VAL A 182 29.65 -12.67 17.58
C VAL A 182 28.23 -12.28 17.98
N TRP A 183 27.29 -13.14 17.66
CA TRP A 183 25.86 -12.90 17.84
C TRP A 183 25.33 -13.63 19.08
N PHE A 184 24.93 -12.86 20.09
CA PHE A 184 24.33 -13.39 21.32
C PHE A 184 22.84 -13.10 21.38
N ASP A 185 22.06 -14.16 21.34
CA ASP A 185 20.61 -14.13 21.43
C ASP A 185 20.08 -13.71 22.81
N GLY A 186 19.04 -12.90 22.80
CA GLY A 186 18.23 -12.56 23.98
C GLY A 186 17.04 -13.51 24.21
N ALA A 187 16.70 -14.35 23.23
CA ALA A 187 15.54 -15.24 23.27
C ALA A 187 15.68 -16.32 24.35
N VAL A 188 14.62 -16.44 25.15
CA VAL A 188 14.41 -17.51 26.11
C VAL A 188 12.91 -17.76 26.23
N SER A 189 12.48 -19.02 26.15
CA SER A 189 11.07 -19.36 26.38
C SER A 189 10.66 -19.03 27.83
N GLU A 190 9.37 -18.76 28.05
CA GLU A 190 8.87 -18.32 29.36
C GLU A 190 9.17 -19.33 30.49
N GLU A 191 9.19 -20.63 30.19
CA GLU A 191 9.55 -21.70 31.14
C GLU A 191 11.02 -21.62 31.64
N TYR A 192 11.95 -21.11 30.81
CA TYR A 192 13.38 -21.01 31.13
C TYR A 192 13.81 -19.62 31.59
N LYS A 193 12.88 -18.66 31.64
CA LYS A 193 13.18 -17.26 31.94
C LYS A 193 13.68 -17.09 33.37
N GLY A 194 14.84 -16.46 33.52
CA GLY A 194 15.48 -16.21 34.81
C GLY A 194 16.21 -17.40 35.42
N GLN A 195 16.27 -18.56 34.75
CA GLN A 195 16.96 -19.74 35.28
C GLN A 195 18.49 -19.59 35.23
N GLN A 196 19.05 -19.03 34.15
CA GLN A 196 20.49 -18.83 33.99
C GLN A 196 20.87 -17.36 34.21
N LEU A 197 21.77 -17.12 35.18
CA LEU A 197 22.45 -15.84 35.30
C LEU A 197 23.74 -15.86 34.46
N TYR A 198 23.73 -15.13 33.34
CA TYR A 198 24.84 -15.08 32.40
C TYR A 198 25.98 -14.17 32.87
N ASP A 199 27.22 -14.66 32.75
CA ASP A 199 28.45 -13.88 32.95
C ASP A 199 28.77 -13.02 31.71
N TRP A 200 27.87 -12.09 31.36
CA TRP A 200 28.06 -11.19 30.22
C TRP A 200 29.42 -10.47 30.20
N PRO A 201 29.92 -9.92 31.33
CA PRO A 201 31.26 -9.33 31.37
C PRO A 201 32.35 -10.34 30.99
N GLY A 202 32.28 -11.58 31.48
CA GLY A 202 33.22 -12.64 31.13
C GLY A 202 33.09 -13.11 29.68
N TYR A 203 31.89 -13.15 29.12
CA TYR A 203 31.65 -13.51 27.71
C TYR A 203 32.25 -12.46 26.78
N ILE A 204 31.98 -11.18 27.05
CA ILE A 204 32.54 -10.04 26.32
C ILE A 204 34.07 -10.04 26.44
N ALA A 205 34.62 -10.25 27.65
CA ALA A 205 36.06 -10.32 27.84
C ALA A 205 36.72 -11.46 27.05
N THR A 206 36.04 -12.60 26.93
CA THR A 206 36.50 -13.74 26.12
C THR A 206 36.52 -13.38 24.64
N VAL A 207 35.45 -12.78 24.11
CA VAL A 207 35.42 -12.29 22.73
C VAL A 207 36.54 -11.28 22.48
N ARG A 208 36.70 -10.28 23.35
CA ARG A 208 37.76 -9.26 23.20
C ARG A 208 39.17 -9.81 23.27
N LYS A 209 39.41 -10.84 24.09
CA LYS A 209 40.71 -11.49 24.21
C LYS A 209 41.11 -12.20 22.92
N HIS A 210 40.18 -12.89 22.27
CA HIS A 210 40.47 -13.76 21.14
C HIS A 210 40.19 -13.12 19.77
N GLN A 211 39.20 -12.22 19.69
CA GLN A 211 38.74 -11.56 18.48
C GLN A 211 38.45 -10.07 18.78
N PRO A 212 39.48 -9.23 19.04
CA PRO A 212 39.31 -7.83 19.48
C PRO A 212 38.65 -6.92 18.43
N ASN A 213 38.63 -7.36 17.16
CA ASN A 213 38.02 -6.65 16.04
C ASN A 213 36.59 -7.12 15.72
N ALA A 214 36.10 -8.18 16.39
CA ALA A 214 34.71 -8.60 16.26
C ALA A 214 33.78 -7.59 16.93
N VAL A 215 32.70 -7.23 16.24
CA VAL A 215 31.54 -6.61 16.91
C VAL A 215 30.76 -7.69 17.66
N ILE A 216 30.15 -7.31 18.77
CA ILE A 216 29.26 -8.17 19.56
C ILE A 216 27.85 -7.63 19.43
N PHE A 217 26.98 -8.47 18.86
CA PHE A 217 25.55 -8.25 18.81
C PHE A 217 24.88 -8.81 20.08
N SER A 218 23.93 -8.05 20.60
CA SER A 218 22.83 -8.48 21.45
C SER A 218 21.76 -7.38 21.44
N ASP A 219 20.56 -7.60 21.98
CA ASP A 219 19.49 -6.60 22.01
C ASP A 219 19.94 -5.22 22.49
N ALA A 220 20.90 -5.17 23.42
CA ALA A 220 21.44 -3.93 23.99
C ALA A 220 22.97 -3.77 23.81
N GLY A 221 23.59 -4.47 22.85
CA GLY A 221 25.03 -4.37 22.60
C GLY A 221 25.91 -5.35 23.37
N PRO A 222 27.24 -5.14 23.39
CA PRO A 222 27.85 -3.82 23.61
C PRO A 222 28.30 -3.03 22.38
N ASP A 223 28.38 -3.63 21.19
CA ASP A 223 28.85 -2.91 19.98
C ASP A 223 27.71 -2.55 19.03
N ILE A 224 26.78 -3.46 18.79
CA ILE A 224 25.62 -3.25 17.90
C ILE A 224 24.37 -3.82 18.56
N ARG A 225 23.22 -3.22 18.27
CA ARG A 225 21.93 -3.58 18.89
C ARG A 225 21.01 -4.28 17.90
N TRP A 226 20.15 -5.14 18.43
CA TRP A 226 18.93 -5.54 17.72
C TRP A 226 18.08 -4.32 17.37
N VAL A 227 17.47 -4.32 16.18
CA VAL A 227 16.54 -3.24 15.80
C VAL A 227 15.22 -3.28 16.57
N GLY A 228 14.84 -4.40 17.22
CA GLY A 228 13.58 -4.49 17.95
C GLY A 228 12.41 -5.07 17.14
N THR A 229 12.68 -5.72 16.01
CA THR A 229 11.71 -6.49 15.23
C THR A 229 12.45 -7.36 14.20
N GLU A 230 11.93 -8.57 13.95
CA GLU A 230 12.46 -9.48 12.92
C GLU A 230 11.75 -9.32 11.56
N ARG A 231 11.09 -8.18 11.35
CA ARG A 231 10.25 -7.91 10.16
C ARG A 231 11.01 -7.15 9.07
N GLY A 232 12.32 -6.96 9.22
CA GLY A 232 13.16 -6.36 8.19
C GLY A 232 13.05 -4.84 8.05
N PHE A 233 12.89 -4.09 9.16
CA PHE A 233 12.91 -2.63 9.09
C PHE A 233 13.48 -1.93 10.34
N ALA A 234 14.11 -0.77 10.10
CA ALA A 234 14.33 0.28 11.08
C ALA A 234 13.30 1.42 10.88
N ASN A 235 13.03 2.20 11.93
CA ASN A 235 12.09 3.32 11.82
C ASN A 235 12.65 4.43 10.90
N PRO A 236 11.79 5.30 10.33
CA PRO A 236 12.24 6.42 9.50
C PRO A 236 13.27 7.33 10.18
N THR A 237 13.18 7.49 11.49
CA THR A 237 14.22 8.08 12.35
C THR A 237 15.00 6.96 13.02
N ASN A 238 16.30 6.87 12.78
CA ASN A 238 17.16 5.83 13.35
C ASN A 238 18.53 6.41 13.76
N TRP A 239 18.66 6.68 15.05
CA TRP A 239 19.90 7.09 15.69
C TRP A 239 20.80 5.87 15.93
N ALA A 240 22.07 6.00 15.56
CA ALA A 240 23.10 5.03 15.91
C ALA A 240 23.49 5.12 17.39
N THR A 241 22.95 6.08 18.13
CA THR A 241 23.18 6.27 19.56
C THR A 241 22.06 5.68 20.40
N LEU A 242 22.40 5.14 21.57
CA LEU A 242 21.45 4.58 22.54
C LEU A 242 21.90 4.88 23.98
N ASN A 243 20.95 5.08 24.90
CA ASN A 243 21.20 5.07 26.34
C ASN A 243 21.38 3.62 26.81
N ARG A 244 22.49 2.98 26.41
CA ARG A 244 22.71 1.53 26.59
C ARG A 244 22.36 1.02 27.98
N ASP A 245 22.70 1.77 29.03
CA ASP A 245 22.56 1.36 30.42
C ASP A 245 21.08 1.26 30.88
N ASP A 246 20.13 1.74 30.08
CA ASP A 246 18.67 1.61 30.30
C ASP A 246 18.10 0.30 29.73
N TYR A 247 18.91 -0.50 29.02
CA TYR A 247 18.50 -1.70 28.30
C TYR A 247 19.38 -2.90 28.67
N TYR A 248 18.84 -4.11 28.46
CA TYR A 248 19.50 -5.38 28.69
C TYR A 248 19.00 -6.42 27.67
N PRO A 249 19.72 -7.53 27.45
CA PRO A 249 19.26 -8.60 26.57
C PRO A 249 17.87 -9.12 26.98
N GLY A 250 16.91 -9.17 26.06
CA GLY A 250 15.51 -9.51 26.33
C GLY A 250 14.66 -8.37 26.90
N THR A 251 15.05 -7.11 26.68
CA THR A 251 14.35 -5.94 27.24
C THR A 251 12.90 -5.80 26.73
N PRO A 252 11.93 -5.50 27.61
CA PRO A 252 10.55 -5.21 27.18
C PRO A 252 10.43 -3.86 26.45
N ARG A 253 11.46 -3.01 26.48
CA ARG A 253 11.51 -1.70 25.81
C ARG A 253 12.00 -1.79 24.35
N TYR A 254 11.86 -2.96 23.73
CA TYR A 254 12.38 -3.26 22.40
C TYR A 254 11.88 -2.31 21.29
N LEU A 255 10.70 -1.69 21.44
CA LEU A 255 10.18 -0.71 20.49
C LEU A 255 11.10 0.51 20.33
N GLU A 256 11.81 0.91 21.39
CA GLU A 256 12.71 2.06 21.37
C GLU A 256 14.00 1.77 20.59
N LEU A 257 14.40 0.49 20.50
CA LEU A 257 15.59 0.05 19.76
C LEU A 257 15.48 0.35 18.26
N ARG A 258 14.25 0.43 17.72
CA ARG A 258 13.96 0.70 16.30
C ARG A 258 14.39 2.08 15.85
N SER A 259 14.41 3.03 16.78
CA SER A 259 14.73 4.44 16.52
C SER A 259 16.04 4.88 17.16
N GLY A 260 16.51 4.18 18.20
CA GLY A 260 17.61 4.67 19.04
C GLY A 260 17.23 5.94 19.82
N ASN A 261 18.21 6.58 20.45
CA ASN A 261 17.99 7.81 21.22
C ASN A 261 18.81 8.96 20.64
N LYS A 262 18.14 10.07 20.28
CA LYS A 262 18.78 11.29 19.76
C LYS A 262 19.99 11.76 20.58
N ASN A 263 19.89 11.71 21.91
CA ASN A 263 20.95 12.10 22.84
C ASN A 263 21.58 10.88 23.55
N GLY A 264 21.63 9.72 22.88
CA GLY A 264 22.14 8.48 23.44
C GLY A 264 23.58 8.60 23.95
N THR A 265 23.90 7.91 25.04
CA THR A 265 25.22 7.96 25.69
C THR A 265 26.28 7.08 25.03
N HIS A 266 25.88 6.12 24.20
CA HIS A 266 26.78 5.17 23.55
C HIS A 266 26.51 5.10 22.04
N TRP A 267 27.56 4.85 21.26
CA TRP A 267 27.42 4.48 19.84
C TRP A 267 27.09 2.99 19.77
N LEU A 268 25.87 2.68 19.35
CA LEU A 268 25.30 1.36 19.37
C LEU A 268 24.30 1.22 18.20
N PRO A 269 24.77 1.13 16.95
CA PRO A 269 23.93 1.15 15.75
C PRO A 269 23.05 -0.10 15.66
N ALA A 270 21.93 0.02 14.94
CA ALA A 270 20.97 -1.07 14.77
C ALA A 270 21.40 -2.04 13.65
N GLU A 271 21.30 -3.32 13.94
CA GLU A 271 21.24 -4.39 12.95
C GLU A 271 19.78 -4.81 12.76
N VAL A 272 19.34 -4.85 11.50
CA VAL A 272 18.02 -5.34 11.10
C VAL A 272 18.16 -6.78 10.64
N ASP A 273 17.67 -7.70 11.45
CA ASP A 273 17.63 -9.12 11.17
C ASP A 273 16.25 -9.54 10.65
N VAL A 274 16.21 -10.40 9.64
CA VAL A 274 14.98 -10.92 9.04
C VAL A 274 15.26 -12.16 8.19
N SER A 275 14.32 -13.11 8.14
CA SER A 275 14.41 -14.25 7.23
C SER A 275 13.86 -13.97 5.84
N ILE A 276 14.46 -14.58 4.82
CA ILE A 276 13.90 -14.60 3.45
C ILE A 276 12.57 -15.38 3.40
N ARG A 277 12.32 -16.24 4.39
CA ARG A 277 11.10 -17.04 4.56
C ARG A 277 10.28 -16.57 5.78
N PRO A 278 9.08 -17.14 6.04
CA PRO A 278 8.39 -16.93 7.31
C PRO A 278 9.20 -17.41 8.53
N GLY A 279 9.84 -18.57 8.43
CA GLY A 279 10.68 -19.17 9.48
C GLY A 279 12.17 -18.87 9.33
N TRP A 280 12.93 -19.05 10.40
CA TRP A 280 14.40 -18.97 10.38
C TRP A 280 15.02 -20.26 9.86
N TYR A 281 14.45 -21.43 10.15
CA TYR A 281 14.89 -22.71 9.62
C TYR A 281 14.17 -23.06 8.31
N TYR A 282 14.74 -24.00 7.56
CA TYR A 282 14.10 -24.47 6.32
C TYR A 282 12.90 -25.35 6.64
N HIS A 283 11.76 -24.99 6.06
CA HIS A 283 10.55 -25.80 6.01
C HIS A 283 10.05 -25.89 4.57
N ALA A 284 9.77 -27.10 4.10
CA ALA A 284 9.34 -27.33 2.71
C ALA A 284 7.97 -26.70 2.41
N ASP A 285 7.09 -26.59 3.41
CA ASP A 285 5.78 -25.91 3.29
C ASP A 285 5.90 -24.38 3.12
N GLN A 286 7.12 -23.83 3.19
CA GLN A 286 7.43 -22.42 2.96
C GLN A 286 8.00 -22.13 1.57
N ASP A 287 8.19 -23.15 0.71
CA ASP A 287 8.78 -22.96 -0.63
C ASP A 287 7.98 -22.00 -1.52
N GLY A 288 6.66 -21.97 -1.37
CA GLY A 288 5.76 -21.01 -2.03
C GLY A 288 5.63 -19.66 -1.31
N ARG A 289 6.34 -19.45 -0.20
CA ARG A 289 6.27 -18.25 0.66
C ARG A 289 7.62 -17.53 0.82
N VAL A 290 8.56 -17.80 -0.07
CA VAL A 290 9.83 -17.06 -0.18
C VAL A 290 9.52 -15.61 -0.57
N LYS A 291 10.11 -14.64 0.13
CA LYS A 291 9.94 -13.21 -0.21
C LYS A 291 10.48 -12.94 -1.61
N SER A 292 9.70 -12.23 -2.44
CA SER A 292 10.11 -11.84 -3.80
C SER A 292 11.30 -10.86 -3.78
N GLY A 293 12.02 -10.74 -4.90
CA GLY A 293 13.10 -9.76 -5.03
C GLY A 293 12.66 -8.30 -4.76
N GLU A 294 11.40 -7.97 -5.04
CA GLU A 294 10.82 -6.66 -4.74
C GLU A 294 10.63 -6.42 -3.23
N HIS A 295 10.08 -7.40 -2.51
CA HIS A 295 9.94 -7.30 -1.06
C HIS A 295 11.32 -7.18 -0.40
N LEU A 296 12.29 -7.97 -0.87
CA LEU A 296 13.66 -7.89 -0.37
C LEU A 296 14.31 -6.52 -0.66
N GLU A 297 14.02 -5.92 -1.82
CA GLU A 297 14.45 -4.55 -2.13
C GLU A 297 13.84 -3.55 -1.13
N MET A 298 12.55 -3.65 -0.83
CA MET A 298 11.90 -2.82 0.19
C MET A 298 12.57 -2.96 1.56
N ILE A 299 12.90 -4.19 1.98
CA ILE A 299 13.65 -4.46 3.22
C ILE A 299 15.01 -3.74 3.18
N TYR A 300 15.75 -3.80 2.08
CA TYR A 300 17.03 -3.12 1.91
C TYR A 300 16.89 -1.59 2.10
N TYR A 301 15.88 -0.96 1.50
CA TYR A 301 15.60 0.47 1.71
C TYR A 301 15.20 0.80 3.15
N ASN A 302 14.49 -0.11 3.82
CA ASN A 302 14.02 0.06 5.19
C ASN A 302 15.07 -0.31 6.26
N SER A 303 16.23 -0.82 5.86
CA SER A 303 17.36 -1.19 6.73
C SER A 303 18.59 -0.36 6.37
N VAL A 304 19.33 -0.76 5.34
CA VAL A 304 20.52 -0.05 4.80
C VAL A 304 20.17 1.39 4.48
N GLY A 305 19.04 1.63 3.81
CA GLY A 305 18.56 2.97 3.50
C GLY A 305 18.13 3.82 4.70
N ARG A 306 18.19 3.28 5.93
CA ARG A 306 17.82 3.95 7.18
C ARG A 306 18.87 3.78 8.28
N ASN A 307 20.16 3.85 7.92
CA ASN A 307 21.27 3.83 8.89
C ASN A 307 21.34 2.56 9.76
N ALA A 308 20.97 1.41 9.19
CA ALA A 308 21.16 0.10 9.82
C ALA A 308 21.89 -0.82 8.86
N ASN A 309 22.55 -1.86 9.36
CA ASN A 309 22.94 -2.97 8.50
C ASN A 309 21.80 -4.00 8.42
N LEU A 310 21.76 -4.76 7.33
CA LEU A 310 20.81 -5.84 7.11
C LEU A 310 21.47 -7.21 7.27
N LEU A 311 20.96 -8.00 8.22
CA LEU A 311 21.27 -9.41 8.39
C LEU A 311 20.12 -10.25 7.82
N LEU A 312 20.28 -10.75 6.59
CA LEU A 312 19.23 -11.50 5.88
C LEU A 312 19.45 -13.01 6.03
N ASN A 313 18.52 -13.72 6.67
CA ASN A 313 18.63 -15.16 6.85
C ASN A 313 18.29 -15.97 5.60
N LEU A 314 19.16 -16.94 5.32
CA LEU A 314 19.12 -17.93 4.26
C LEU A 314 19.03 -19.34 4.91
N PRO A 315 17.83 -19.88 5.12
CA PRO A 315 17.67 -21.21 5.69
C PRO A 315 18.20 -22.26 4.72
N VAL A 316 19.11 -23.11 5.20
CA VAL A 316 19.65 -24.22 4.42
C VAL A 316 18.76 -25.44 4.58
N ASP A 317 18.48 -26.12 3.47
CA ASP A 317 17.57 -27.26 3.43
C ASP A 317 18.21 -28.57 3.95
N ARG A 318 17.43 -29.65 3.95
CA ARG A 318 17.89 -30.97 4.45
C ARG A 318 19.00 -31.61 3.61
N ARG A 319 19.19 -31.18 2.36
CA ARG A 319 20.34 -31.62 1.54
C ARG A 319 21.62 -30.97 2.03
N GLY A 320 21.51 -29.76 2.62
CA GLY A 320 22.64 -28.92 3.00
C GLY A 320 22.94 -27.84 1.97
N LEU A 321 21.93 -27.39 1.22
CA LEU A 321 22.04 -26.35 0.19
C LEU A 321 21.11 -25.17 0.49
N VAL A 322 21.47 -23.96 0.02
CA VAL A 322 20.48 -22.87 -0.11
C VAL A 322 19.52 -23.25 -1.22
N HIS A 323 18.23 -23.34 -0.91
CA HIS A 323 17.21 -23.82 -1.82
C HIS A 323 17.03 -22.90 -3.05
N GLU A 324 16.67 -23.47 -4.18
CA GLU A 324 16.71 -22.84 -5.50
C GLU A 324 15.76 -21.63 -5.62
N ASN A 325 14.61 -21.66 -4.92
CA ASN A 325 13.68 -20.52 -4.85
C ASN A 325 14.31 -19.32 -4.14
N ASP A 326 15.07 -19.55 -3.07
CA ASP A 326 15.77 -18.54 -2.28
C ASP A 326 16.90 -17.93 -3.11
N VAL A 327 17.66 -18.76 -3.84
CA VAL A 327 18.67 -18.29 -4.79
C VAL A 327 18.05 -17.39 -5.85
N LYS A 328 16.92 -17.78 -6.44
CA LYS A 328 16.21 -16.97 -7.44
C LYS A 328 15.84 -15.60 -6.87
N ALA A 329 15.20 -15.55 -5.70
CA ALA A 329 14.79 -14.31 -5.05
C ALA A 329 15.99 -13.38 -4.71
N LEU A 330 17.11 -13.96 -4.28
CA LEU A 330 18.34 -13.21 -4.02
C LEU A 330 18.96 -12.62 -5.29
N MET A 331 18.93 -13.36 -6.41
CA MET A 331 19.42 -12.84 -7.69
C MET A 331 18.50 -11.75 -8.24
N GLU A 332 17.19 -11.86 -8.06
CA GLU A 332 16.24 -10.78 -8.37
C GLU A 332 16.51 -9.52 -7.53
N LEU A 333 16.79 -9.67 -6.23
CA LEU A 333 17.24 -8.55 -5.38
C LEU A 333 18.51 -7.92 -5.95
N ARG A 334 19.56 -8.72 -6.23
CA ARG A 334 20.83 -8.23 -6.79
C ARG A 334 20.60 -7.43 -8.07
N GLN A 335 19.81 -7.97 -9.00
CA GLN A 335 19.48 -7.31 -10.26
C GLN A 335 18.81 -5.95 -10.03
N ARG A 336 17.85 -5.86 -9.09
CA ARG A 336 17.17 -4.60 -8.75
C ARG A 336 18.12 -3.56 -8.12
N LEU A 337 19.01 -4.02 -7.23
CA LEU A 337 20.01 -3.15 -6.61
C LEU A 337 21.04 -2.66 -7.64
N ASP A 338 21.50 -3.53 -8.55
CA ASP A 338 22.37 -3.13 -9.66
C ASP A 338 21.70 -2.12 -10.58
N ALA A 339 20.45 -2.38 -10.96
CA ALA A 339 19.69 -1.50 -11.85
C ALA A 339 19.53 -0.09 -11.26
N THR A 340 19.45 0.03 -9.93
CA THR A 340 19.32 1.31 -9.25
C THR A 340 20.69 1.96 -8.97
N PHE A 341 21.59 1.26 -8.28
CA PHE A 341 22.74 1.88 -7.62
C PHE A 341 24.04 1.89 -8.45
N THR A 342 24.05 1.28 -9.64
CA THR A 342 25.27 1.24 -10.48
C THR A 342 25.68 2.62 -10.99
N ASN A 343 24.70 3.49 -11.32
CA ASN A 343 24.98 4.76 -11.98
C ASN A 343 24.61 5.95 -11.08
N ASN A 344 25.60 6.50 -10.37
CA ASN A 344 25.43 7.73 -9.61
C ASN A 344 25.39 8.95 -10.54
N LEU A 345 24.19 9.52 -10.71
CA LEU A 345 23.92 10.66 -11.59
C LEU A 345 24.46 11.99 -11.05
N ALA A 346 24.83 12.06 -9.76
CA ALA A 346 25.48 13.22 -9.16
C ALA A 346 27.01 13.15 -9.19
N ALA A 347 27.62 12.08 -9.72
CA ALA A 347 29.07 11.97 -9.81
C ALA A 347 29.66 13.16 -10.59
N GLY A 348 30.58 13.90 -9.95
CA GLY A 348 31.19 15.10 -10.52
C GLY A 348 30.25 16.31 -10.69
N ALA A 349 29.01 16.25 -10.17
CA ALA A 349 28.10 17.40 -10.19
C ALA A 349 28.67 18.56 -9.36
N ARG A 350 28.37 19.79 -9.78
CA ARG A 350 28.79 21.00 -9.04
C ARG A 350 27.94 21.15 -7.79
N VAL A 351 28.57 21.34 -6.63
CA VAL A 351 27.87 21.54 -5.36
C VAL A 351 28.24 22.89 -4.75
N GLU A 352 27.24 23.68 -4.40
CA GLU A 352 27.39 24.94 -3.66
C GLU A 352 26.75 24.80 -2.28
N ALA A 353 27.43 25.25 -1.23
CA ALA A 353 26.90 25.26 0.13
C ALA A 353 26.70 26.69 0.62
N SER A 354 25.65 26.91 1.42
CA SER A 354 25.41 28.20 2.09
C SER A 354 26.49 28.55 3.12
N ASN A 355 27.22 27.54 3.60
CA ASN A 355 28.34 27.69 4.52
C ASN A 355 29.38 26.59 4.25
N THR A 356 30.66 26.87 4.46
CA THR A 356 31.76 25.91 4.32
C THR A 356 32.87 26.34 5.28
N ARG A 357 33.40 25.38 6.05
CA ARG A 357 34.43 25.62 7.08
C ARG A 357 35.74 26.22 6.55
N GLY A 358 36.03 26.05 5.27
CA GLY A 358 37.19 26.60 4.58
C GLY A 358 37.89 25.60 3.68
N GLU A 359 39.15 25.87 3.34
CA GLU A 359 39.97 25.03 2.48
C GLU A 359 40.10 23.60 3.07
N GLY A 360 39.87 22.57 2.24
CA GLY A 360 39.87 21.17 2.65
C GLY A 360 38.51 20.58 3.05
N PHE A 361 37.46 21.39 3.21
CA PHE A 361 36.11 20.94 3.60
C PHE A 361 35.03 21.39 2.60
N GLY A 362 35.41 21.61 1.34
CA GLY A 362 34.52 22.16 0.30
C GLY A 362 33.35 21.23 -0.07
N ALA A 363 32.22 21.82 -0.44
CA ALA A 363 31.00 21.09 -0.82
C ALA A 363 31.20 20.15 -2.03
N GLN A 364 32.18 20.45 -2.88
CA GLN A 364 32.52 19.62 -4.05
C GLN A 364 33.01 18.22 -3.68
N LEU A 365 33.50 18.01 -2.45
CA LEU A 365 33.90 16.68 -1.96
C LEU A 365 32.71 15.71 -1.87
N LEU A 366 31.47 16.21 -1.82
CA LEU A 366 30.28 15.38 -1.73
C LEU A 366 29.99 14.54 -2.99
N THR A 367 30.65 14.83 -4.11
CA THR A 367 30.44 14.16 -5.40
C THR A 367 31.73 13.65 -6.01
N ASP A 368 32.80 13.51 -5.21
CA ASP A 368 34.13 13.07 -5.66
C ASP A 368 34.32 11.53 -5.68
N GLY A 369 33.35 10.79 -5.15
CA GLY A 369 33.37 9.33 -5.08
C GLY A 369 34.20 8.74 -3.93
N ASN A 370 34.68 9.56 -3.00
CA ASN A 370 35.51 9.14 -1.87
C ASN A 370 34.83 9.39 -0.52
N ASN A 371 34.33 8.35 0.14
CA ASN A 371 33.65 8.49 1.43
C ASN A 371 34.60 8.84 2.61
N GLN A 372 35.91 8.99 2.37
CA GLN A 372 36.89 9.44 3.37
C GLN A 372 37.12 10.96 3.34
N THR A 373 36.71 11.64 2.27
CA THR A 373 36.62 13.10 2.21
C THR A 373 35.22 13.53 2.66
N TYR A 374 35.08 14.78 3.10
CA TYR A 374 33.81 15.28 3.58
C TYR A 374 33.72 16.80 3.50
N TRP A 375 32.50 17.28 3.25
CA TRP A 375 32.14 18.67 3.49
C TRP A 375 31.78 18.87 4.95
N ALA A 376 32.14 20.03 5.49
CA ALA A 376 31.76 20.45 6.83
C ALA A 376 31.40 21.94 6.86
N ALA A 377 30.38 22.27 7.65
CA ALA A 377 30.09 23.65 8.03
C ALA A 377 30.99 24.14 9.18
N GLU A 378 30.95 25.44 9.44
CA GLU A 378 31.55 26.08 10.62
C GLU A 378 30.85 25.62 11.92
N ASP A 379 31.55 25.70 13.05
CA ASP A 379 31.15 25.04 14.31
C ASP A 379 29.80 25.53 14.87
N ASP A 380 29.43 26.78 14.63
CA ASP A 380 28.20 27.42 15.10
C ASP A 380 27.01 27.29 14.11
N VAL A 381 27.23 26.70 12.94
CA VAL A 381 26.23 26.55 11.89
C VAL A 381 25.46 25.24 12.04
N LYS A 382 24.20 25.30 12.44
CA LYS A 382 23.31 24.13 12.58
C LYS A 382 22.34 23.91 11.42
N GLN A 383 22.26 24.89 10.51
CA GLN A 383 21.42 24.83 9.33
C GLN A 383 22.27 25.14 8.09
N ALA A 384 22.14 24.31 7.06
CA ALA A 384 22.87 24.50 5.82
C ALA A 384 22.00 24.16 4.62
N THR A 385 22.24 24.83 3.51
CA THR A 385 21.63 24.51 2.22
C THR A 385 22.72 24.12 1.24
N LEU A 386 22.53 22.99 0.56
CA LEU A 386 23.37 22.49 -0.52
C LEU A 386 22.58 22.60 -1.83
N VAL A 387 23.16 23.21 -2.85
CA VAL A 387 22.59 23.28 -4.20
C VAL A 387 23.47 22.45 -5.12
N ILE A 388 22.88 21.40 -5.69
CA ILE A 388 23.54 20.47 -6.60
C ILE A 388 23.11 20.85 -8.02
N THR A 389 24.06 21.13 -8.90
CA THR A 389 23.83 21.39 -10.32
C THR A 389 24.44 20.27 -11.14
N LEU A 390 23.59 19.53 -11.83
CA LEU A 390 23.95 18.44 -12.74
C LEU A 390 24.43 19.02 -14.08
N PRO A 391 25.33 18.34 -14.80
CA PRO A 391 25.86 18.82 -16.08
C PRO A 391 24.81 18.87 -17.20
N LYS A 392 23.70 18.13 -17.04
CA LYS A 392 22.56 18.07 -17.95
C LYS A 392 21.31 17.71 -17.16
N LEU A 393 20.15 17.92 -17.78
CA LEU A 393 18.87 17.42 -17.27
C LEU A 393 18.94 15.90 -17.08
N GLN A 394 18.62 15.40 -15.89
CA GLN A 394 18.59 13.97 -15.57
C GLN A 394 17.27 13.62 -14.88
N THR A 395 16.85 12.37 -15.03
CA THR A 395 15.67 11.81 -14.36
C THR A 395 16.12 10.81 -13.31
N PHE A 396 15.65 10.98 -12.08
CA PHE A 396 15.98 10.12 -10.94
C PHE A 396 14.86 10.16 -9.90
N ASN A 397 14.86 9.19 -9.00
CA ASN A 397 13.81 9.00 -7.97
C ASN A 397 14.38 8.51 -6.63
N VAL A 398 15.71 8.45 -6.49
CA VAL A 398 16.39 8.13 -5.22
C VAL A 398 17.52 9.12 -4.99
N VAL A 399 17.54 9.72 -3.79
CA VAL A 399 18.63 10.56 -3.28
C VAL A 399 19.31 9.84 -2.13
N GLU A 400 20.61 9.59 -2.24
CA GLU A 400 21.43 9.05 -1.16
C GLU A 400 22.21 10.17 -0.48
N LEU A 401 22.20 10.16 0.85
CA LEU A 401 23.06 11.01 1.68
C LEU A 401 23.85 10.15 2.68
N ARG A 402 25.09 10.56 2.98
CA ARG A 402 25.94 9.91 3.99
C ARG A 402 26.62 10.94 4.89
N GLU A 403 26.56 10.71 6.19
CA GLU A 403 27.36 11.47 7.19
C GLU A 403 28.77 10.87 7.32
N TYR A 404 29.74 11.71 7.69
CA TYR A 404 31.08 11.23 8.03
C TYR A 404 31.11 10.72 9.48
N LEU A 405 30.77 9.44 9.65
CA LEU A 405 30.55 8.81 10.96
C LEU A 405 31.70 8.92 11.97
N PRO A 406 33.00 8.98 11.60
CA PRO A 406 34.07 9.17 12.58
C PRO A 406 33.91 10.44 13.43
N LEU A 407 33.11 11.41 12.99
CA LEU A 407 32.78 12.64 13.72
C LEU A 407 31.40 12.61 14.40
N GLY A 408 30.74 11.45 14.44
CA GLY A 408 29.42 11.24 15.05
C GLY A 408 28.26 11.52 14.10
N GLN A 409 27.05 11.17 14.54
CA GLN A 409 25.79 11.42 13.82
C GLN A 409 25.18 12.75 14.28
N ARG A 410 24.76 13.61 13.33
CA ARG A 410 24.48 15.04 13.59
C ARG A 410 23.16 15.51 12.99
N ILE A 411 22.82 15.06 11.77
CA ILE A 411 21.64 15.54 11.03
C ILE A 411 20.35 14.99 11.65
N GLU A 412 19.37 15.88 11.87
CA GLU A 412 18.06 15.54 12.43
C GLU A 412 16.89 15.78 11.46
N GLN A 413 17.10 16.58 10.40
CA GLN A 413 16.10 16.87 9.39
C GLN A 413 16.74 17.18 8.04
N VAL A 414 16.10 16.69 6.97
CA VAL A 414 16.46 16.91 5.57
C VAL A 414 15.19 17.28 4.80
N ASN A 415 15.28 18.33 3.98
CA ASN A 415 14.25 18.67 2.99
C ASN A 415 14.89 18.80 1.60
N ILE A 416 14.28 18.18 0.59
CA ILE A 416 14.80 18.11 -0.78
C ILE A 416 13.85 18.83 -1.71
N LYS A 417 14.38 19.79 -2.47
CA LYS A 417 13.67 20.51 -3.51
C LYS A 417 14.32 20.30 -4.86
N ALA A 418 13.51 20.22 -5.91
CA ALA A 418 13.95 20.19 -7.30
C ALA A 418 13.52 21.46 -8.03
N TRP A 419 14.33 21.90 -8.99
CA TRP A 419 13.95 23.01 -9.87
C TRP A 419 13.14 22.46 -11.06
N VAL A 420 11.84 22.68 -11.06
CA VAL A 420 10.91 22.19 -12.08
C VAL A 420 9.89 23.27 -12.43
N ALA A 421 9.49 23.36 -13.70
CA ALA A 421 8.54 24.37 -14.19
C ALA A 421 8.88 25.82 -13.77
N GLY A 422 10.17 26.17 -13.73
CA GLY A 422 10.63 27.53 -13.38
C GLY A 422 10.63 27.87 -11.88
N GLY A 423 10.49 26.89 -10.98
CA GLY A 423 10.53 27.12 -9.53
C GLY A 423 11.03 25.93 -8.70
N TRP A 424 11.37 26.20 -7.43
CA TRP A 424 11.74 25.16 -6.46
C TRP A 424 10.49 24.47 -5.90
N LYS A 425 10.34 23.16 -6.12
CA LYS A 425 9.26 22.35 -5.53
C LYS A 425 9.83 21.33 -4.55
N ASN A 426 9.13 21.10 -3.44
CA ASN A 426 9.48 20.03 -2.49
C ASN A 426 9.24 18.67 -3.14
N VAL A 427 10.24 17.80 -3.12
CA VAL A 427 10.19 16.45 -3.71
C VAL A 427 10.54 15.36 -2.71
N GLY A 428 11.10 15.68 -1.54
CA GLY A 428 11.41 14.66 -0.54
C GLY A 428 11.79 15.22 0.82
N GLU A 429 11.72 14.37 1.84
CA GLU A 429 12.11 14.70 3.20
C GLU A 429 12.62 13.47 3.96
N ALA A 430 13.43 13.71 4.98
CA ALA A 430 13.91 12.70 5.90
C ALA A 430 14.27 13.33 7.25
N THR A 431 14.50 12.49 8.26
CA THR A 431 15.03 12.92 9.56
C THR A 431 16.54 12.67 9.64
N THR A 432 16.95 11.54 10.20
CA THR A 432 18.35 11.13 10.37
C THR A 432 18.96 10.64 9.07
N ILE A 433 20.28 10.84 8.91
CA ILE A 433 21.07 10.32 7.80
C ILE A 433 21.93 9.13 8.21
N GLY A 434 22.99 9.35 9.00
CA GLY A 434 23.94 8.32 9.39
C GLY A 434 24.74 7.72 8.23
N ASN A 435 24.96 6.40 8.24
CA ASN A 435 25.84 5.71 7.27
C ASN A 435 25.32 5.81 5.84
N HIS A 436 24.04 5.47 5.66
CA HIS A 436 23.31 5.55 4.40
C HIS A 436 21.89 6.02 4.68
N ARG A 437 21.43 6.98 3.87
CA ARG A 437 20.03 7.38 3.83
C ARG A 437 19.54 7.41 2.39
N PHE A 438 18.72 6.44 2.01
CA PHE A 438 18.06 6.42 0.70
C PHE A 438 16.69 7.08 0.80
N ILE A 439 16.56 8.25 0.20
CA ILE A 439 15.35 9.06 0.19
C ILE A 439 14.68 8.87 -1.17
N ARG A 440 13.59 8.10 -1.18
CA ARG A 440 12.75 7.97 -2.37
C ARG A 440 11.98 9.28 -2.58
N ILE A 441 11.99 9.76 -3.82
CA ILE A 441 11.27 10.96 -4.24
C ILE A 441 10.43 10.62 -5.48
N PRO A 442 9.39 11.40 -5.83
CA PRO A 442 8.72 11.25 -7.11
C PRO A 442 9.73 11.32 -8.26
N ARG A 443 9.48 10.60 -9.35
CA ARG A 443 10.33 10.61 -10.53
C ARG A 443 10.50 12.05 -11.03
N THR A 444 11.70 12.58 -10.86
CA THR A 444 11.98 14.00 -11.03
C THR A 444 12.99 14.19 -12.14
N THR A 445 12.60 14.95 -13.16
CA THR A 445 13.49 15.38 -14.25
C THR A 445 13.95 16.80 -14.00
N THR A 446 15.22 17.00 -13.64
CA THR A 446 15.80 18.31 -13.35
C THR A 446 17.32 18.29 -13.54
N ASP A 447 17.92 19.47 -13.65
CA ASP A 447 19.37 19.68 -13.59
C ASP A 447 19.80 20.29 -12.25
N LYS A 448 18.86 20.62 -11.34
CA LYS A 448 19.16 21.28 -10.07
C LYS A 448 18.35 20.71 -8.90
N LEU A 449 19.07 20.32 -7.84
CA LEU A 449 18.50 20.01 -6.53
C LEU A 449 18.97 21.01 -5.49
N ARG A 450 18.14 21.17 -4.46
CA ARG A 450 18.46 21.86 -3.23
C ARG A 450 18.15 20.95 -2.05
N ILE A 451 19.13 20.73 -1.20
CA ILE A 451 19.01 19.97 0.04
C ILE A 451 19.17 20.93 1.21
N GLN A 452 18.17 20.98 2.08
CA GLN A 452 18.17 21.82 3.27
C GLN A 452 18.33 20.91 4.50
N LEU A 453 19.31 21.21 5.33
CA LEU A 453 19.71 20.39 6.48
C LEU A 453 19.47 21.15 7.79
N SER A 454 18.94 20.45 8.80
CA SER A 454 19.00 20.85 10.21
C SER A 454 19.75 19.79 11.00
N ALA A 455 20.61 20.22 11.92
CA ALA A 455 21.54 19.36 12.63
C ALA A 455 21.69 19.77 14.10
N MET A 456 22.05 18.80 14.95
CA MET A 456 22.32 19.03 16.37
C MET A 456 23.65 19.78 16.60
N ALA A 457 24.60 19.62 15.68
CA ALA A 457 25.90 20.27 15.60
C ALA A 457 26.24 20.60 14.13
N ALA A 458 27.41 21.18 13.86
CA ALA A 458 27.85 21.50 12.51
C ALA A 458 27.68 20.30 11.55
N PRO A 459 26.85 20.39 10.49
CA PRO A 459 26.58 19.29 9.58
C PRO A 459 27.86 18.85 8.87
N VAL A 460 28.04 17.54 8.75
CA VAL A 460 29.19 16.91 8.08
C VAL A 460 28.69 15.77 7.20
N LEU A 461 28.85 15.91 5.89
CA LEU A 461 28.46 14.89 4.91
C LEU A 461 29.68 14.41 4.13
N SER A 462 29.75 13.12 3.86
CA SER A 462 30.81 12.50 3.05
C SER A 462 30.39 12.30 1.60
N SER A 463 29.09 12.15 1.31
CA SER A 463 28.62 12.03 -0.06
C SER A 463 27.15 12.40 -0.27
N ILE A 464 26.86 12.74 -1.53
CA ILE A 464 25.54 12.87 -2.13
C ILE A 464 25.54 12.05 -3.41
N ALA A 465 24.55 11.17 -3.58
CA ALA A 465 24.35 10.45 -4.83
C ALA A 465 22.89 10.50 -5.28
N LEU A 466 22.68 10.40 -6.59
CA LEU A 466 21.36 10.39 -7.22
C LEU A 466 21.24 9.15 -8.10
N TYR A 467 20.14 8.43 -7.97
CA TYR A 467 19.92 7.18 -8.70
C TYR A 467 18.54 7.13 -9.34
N HIS A 468 18.47 6.49 -10.50
CA HIS A 468 17.22 6.12 -11.14
C HIS A 468 16.90 4.66 -10.80
N ARG A 469 15.85 4.47 -10.01
CA ARG A 469 15.24 3.19 -9.69
C ARG A 469 14.17 2.88 -10.74
N PRO A 470 14.32 1.82 -11.55
CA PRO A 470 13.39 1.54 -12.64
C PRO A 470 12.13 0.74 -12.23
N HIS A 471 12.03 0.27 -10.98
CA HIS A 471 11.01 -0.70 -10.54
C HIS A 471 10.00 -0.13 -9.53
N ASP A 472 9.30 0.95 -9.84
CA ASP A 472 8.27 1.51 -8.95
C ASP A 472 7.04 0.59 -8.88
N ASN A 473 6.56 0.34 -7.66
CA ASN A 473 5.31 -0.40 -7.44
C ASN A 473 4.18 0.62 -7.37
N TYR A 474 3.49 0.78 -8.49
CA TYR A 474 2.40 1.73 -8.64
C TYR A 474 1.13 1.35 -7.88
N LEU A 475 1.06 0.15 -7.29
CA LEU A 475 -0.01 -0.22 -6.36
C LEU A 475 0.17 0.43 -4.97
N LEU A 476 1.36 0.96 -4.68
CA LEU A 476 1.70 1.62 -3.42
C LEU A 476 1.86 3.14 -3.58
N GLU A 477 1.22 3.71 -4.60
CA GLU A 477 1.15 5.16 -4.82
C GLU A 477 0.49 5.84 -3.60
N SER A 478 1.07 6.93 -3.11
CA SER A 478 0.45 7.67 -2.00
C SER A 478 -0.78 8.46 -2.48
N GLU A 479 -1.75 8.70 -1.59
CA GLU A 479 -2.97 9.47 -1.89
C GLU A 479 -2.65 10.84 -2.54
N LYS A 480 -1.60 11.52 -2.08
CA LYS A 480 -1.16 12.80 -2.65
C LYS A 480 -0.65 12.66 -4.10
N GLU A 481 0.08 11.59 -4.41
CA GLU A 481 0.57 11.32 -5.76
C GLU A 481 -0.59 10.94 -6.69
N PHE A 482 -1.49 10.09 -6.20
CA PHE A 482 -2.73 9.73 -6.88
C PHE A 482 -3.57 10.98 -7.22
N ASP A 483 -3.83 11.84 -6.24
CA ASP A 483 -4.59 13.07 -6.43
C ASP A 483 -3.94 14.02 -7.44
N GLN A 484 -2.61 14.14 -7.41
CA GLN A 484 -1.88 14.98 -8.36
C GLN A 484 -2.02 14.45 -9.79
N ARG A 485 -2.00 13.13 -9.98
CA ARG A 485 -2.18 12.47 -11.29
C ARG A 485 -3.62 12.59 -11.80
N MET A 486 -4.60 12.39 -10.92
CA MET A 486 -6.03 12.46 -11.24
C MET A 486 -6.57 13.88 -11.44
N ALA A 487 -5.85 14.92 -10.99
CA ALA A 487 -6.33 16.30 -10.99
C ALA A 487 -6.88 16.79 -12.35
N TRP A 488 -6.16 16.57 -13.45
CA TRP A 488 -6.62 17.02 -14.77
C TRP A 488 -7.90 16.30 -15.20
N TRP A 489 -8.05 15.03 -14.81
CA TRP A 489 -9.15 14.19 -15.21
C TRP A 489 -10.42 14.57 -14.46
N ARG A 490 -10.31 14.86 -13.15
CA ARG A 490 -11.40 15.42 -12.33
C ARG A 490 -11.86 16.79 -12.86
N ASP A 491 -10.95 17.60 -13.39
CA ASP A 491 -11.26 18.89 -14.01
C ASP A 491 -11.97 18.77 -15.37
N ALA A 492 -11.81 17.64 -16.07
CA ALA A 492 -12.24 17.48 -17.46
C ALA A 492 -13.77 17.41 -17.62
N GLY A 493 -14.45 16.65 -16.76
CA GLY A 493 -15.92 16.55 -16.67
C GLY A 493 -16.63 15.86 -17.85
N PHE A 494 -16.10 15.98 -19.07
CA PHE A 494 -16.77 15.54 -20.30
C PHE A 494 -15.79 15.09 -21.40
N GLY A 495 -15.98 13.88 -21.92
CA GLY A 495 -15.16 13.26 -22.96
C GLY A 495 -15.96 12.61 -24.09
N MET A 496 -15.30 12.39 -25.23
CA MET A 496 -15.84 11.61 -26.35
C MET A 496 -15.37 10.16 -26.27
N PHE A 497 -16.29 9.22 -26.42
CA PHE A 497 -15.97 7.82 -26.66
C PHE A 497 -16.17 7.51 -28.15
N ILE A 498 -15.27 6.74 -28.75
CA ILE A 498 -15.36 6.33 -30.15
C ILE A 498 -15.19 4.81 -30.23
N HIS A 499 -16.26 4.11 -30.58
CA HIS A 499 -16.21 2.69 -30.94
C HIS A 499 -16.20 2.55 -32.45
N TRP A 500 -15.03 2.23 -32.98
CA TRP A 500 -14.81 2.05 -34.41
C TRP A 500 -13.83 0.93 -34.73
N GLY A 501 -14.09 0.20 -35.81
CA GLY A 501 -13.31 -0.97 -36.21
C GLY A 501 -13.94 -1.71 -37.37
N ALA A 502 -13.43 -2.90 -37.68
CA ALA A 502 -13.89 -3.72 -38.81
C ALA A 502 -15.39 -4.05 -38.74
N TYR A 503 -15.98 -4.14 -37.54
CA TYR A 503 -17.42 -4.31 -37.32
C TYR A 503 -18.30 -3.19 -37.91
N ALA A 504 -17.74 -2.02 -38.23
CA ALA A 504 -18.48 -0.95 -38.90
C ALA A 504 -18.88 -1.33 -40.35
N VAL A 505 -18.15 -2.25 -40.99
CA VAL A 505 -18.43 -2.73 -42.36
C VAL A 505 -19.74 -3.51 -42.44
N PRO A 506 -19.98 -4.57 -41.63
CA PRO A 506 -21.28 -5.24 -41.63
C PRO A 506 -22.39 -4.41 -40.99
N ALA A 507 -22.07 -3.40 -40.18
CA ALA A 507 -23.03 -2.43 -39.61
C ALA A 507 -24.27 -3.06 -38.95
N GLY A 508 -24.09 -4.20 -38.28
CA GLY A 508 -25.14 -4.99 -37.64
C GLY A 508 -25.98 -5.88 -38.56
N ILE A 509 -25.51 -6.12 -39.80
CA ILE A 509 -26.13 -7.02 -40.78
C ILE A 509 -25.14 -8.12 -41.15
N HIS A 510 -25.54 -9.38 -41.00
CA HIS A 510 -24.78 -10.53 -41.47
C HIS A 510 -25.68 -11.45 -42.30
N GLN A 511 -25.19 -11.85 -43.48
CA GLN A 511 -25.96 -12.68 -44.45
C GLN A 511 -27.37 -12.13 -44.75
N GLY A 512 -27.51 -10.81 -44.87
CA GLY A 512 -28.77 -10.13 -45.15
C GLY A 512 -29.76 -10.09 -43.97
N LYS A 513 -29.36 -10.51 -42.77
CA LYS A 513 -30.17 -10.48 -41.55
C LYS A 513 -29.63 -9.45 -40.57
N VAL A 514 -30.54 -8.73 -39.92
CA VAL A 514 -30.20 -7.85 -38.80
C VAL A 514 -29.84 -8.72 -37.59
N VAL A 515 -28.64 -8.50 -37.04
CA VAL A 515 -28.16 -9.20 -35.85
C VAL A 515 -28.70 -8.52 -34.59
N SER A 516 -29.22 -9.30 -33.64
CA SER A 516 -29.70 -8.80 -32.35
C SER A 516 -28.53 -8.37 -31.46
N GLY A 517 -28.76 -7.40 -30.57
CA GLY A 517 -27.71 -6.84 -29.70
C GLY A 517 -26.97 -5.65 -30.32
N VAL A 518 -25.85 -5.28 -29.70
CA VAL A 518 -25.02 -4.12 -30.06
C VAL A 518 -24.16 -4.39 -31.31
N GLY A 519 -23.83 -3.34 -32.06
CA GLY A 519 -23.26 -3.46 -33.41
C GLY A 519 -21.84 -4.02 -33.44
N GLU A 520 -21.02 -3.61 -32.49
CA GLU A 520 -19.62 -4.00 -32.33
C GLU A 520 -19.43 -5.43 -31.81
N TRP A 521 -20.50 -6.07 -31.31
CA TRP A 521 -20.51 -7.48 -30.90
C TRP A 521 -20.93 -8.45 -32.00
N ILE A 522 -21.10 -7.98 -33.24
CA ILE A 522 -21.70 -8.79 -34.33
C ILE A 522 -20.97 -10.14 -34.55
N MET A 523 -19.64 -10.18 -34.41
CA MET A 523 -18.86 -11.42 -34.53
C MET A 523 -19.33 -12.49 -33.54
N SER A 524 -19.46 -12.13 -32.26
CA SER A 524 -19.93 -13.03 -31.21
C SER A 524 -21.44 -13.28 -31.31
N ALA A 525 -22.26 -12.23 -31.46
CA ALA A 525 -23.72 -12.34 -31.44
C ALA A 525 -24.27 -13.20 -32.59
N ALA A 526 -23.65 -13.14 -33.77
CA ALA A 526 -24.01 -13.97 -34.92
C ALA A 526 -23.17 -15.24 -35.05
N HIS A 527 -22.25 -15.52 -34.13
CA HIS A 527 -21.32 -16.66 -34.17
C HIS A 527 -20.59 -16.77 -35.51
N ILE A 528 -20.06 -15.64 -36.01
CA ILE A 528 -19.37 -15.57 -37.30
C ILE A 528 -17.97 -16.18 -37.12
N PRO A 529 -17.62 -17.28 -37.81
CA PRO A 529 -16.28 -17.86 -37.71
C PRO A 529 -15.19 -16.84 -38.09
N VAL A 530 -14.01 -16.92 -37.48
CA VAL A 530 -12.87 -16.00 -37.77
C VAL A 530 -12.64 -15.87 -39.28
N SER A 531 -12.55 -16.99 -39.99
CA SER A 531 -12.34 -17.02 -41.45
C SER A 531 -13.43 -16.33 -42.28
N GLU A 532 -14.65 -16.20 -41.75
CA GLU A 532 -15.76 -15.48 -42.39
C GLU A 532 -15.83 -14.01 -41.94
N TYR A 533 -15.26 -13.67 -40.79
CA TYR A 533 -15.22 -12.31 -40.24
C TYR A 533 -14.05 -11.48 -40.80
N GLU A 534 -12.86 -12.06 -40.91
CA GLU A 534 -11.64 -11.40 -41.43
C GLU A 534 -11.84 -10.65 -42.78
N PRO A 535 -12.67 -11.14 -43.74
CA PRO A 535 -12.97 -10.39 -44.95
C PRO A 535 -13.57 -9.00 -44.72
N TYR A 536 -14.21 -8.73 -43.58
CA TYR A 536 -14.69 -7.38 -43.25
C TYR A 536 -13.55 -6.41 -43.00
N ALA A 537 -12.46 -6.84 -42.34
CA ALA A 537 -11.26 -6.02 -42.17
C ALA A 537 -10.62 -5.64 -43.52
N ARG A 538 -10.62 -6.55 -44.50
CA ARG A 538 -10.15 -6.27 -45.88
C ARG A 538 -11.06 -5.33 -46.68
N GLN A 539 -12.29 -5.13 -46.23
CA GLN A 539 -13.25 -4.18 -46.81
C GLN A 539 -13.26 -2.84 -46.09
N PHE A 540 -12.67 -2.76 -44.89
CA PHE A 540 -12.64 -1.56 -44.08
C PHE A 540 -11.71 -0.52 -44.72
N ASN A 541 -12.30 0.45 -45.41
CA ASN A 541 -11.58 1.47 -46.19
C ASN A 541 -12.17 2.87 -45.96
N PRO A 542 -11.84 3.51 -44.83
CA PRO A 542 -12.49 4.75 -44.42
C PRO A 542 -11.96 5.99 -45.16
N LEU A 543 -12.29 6.11 -46.44
CA LEU A 543 -11.81 7.19 -47.31
C LEU A 543 -12.24 8.60 -46.86
N GLU A 544 -13.30 8.72 -46.07
CA GLU A 544 -13.81 9.98 -45.54
C GLU A 544 -13.32 10.27 -44.10
N PHE A 545 -12.46 9.40 -43.53
CA PHE A 545 -11.86 9.64 -42.22
C PHE A 545 -10.97 10.90 -42.23
N ASN A 546 -11.23 11.77 -41.27
CA ASN A 546 -10.47 12.97 -41.01
C ASN A 546 -10.34 13.21 -39.49
N ALA A 547 -9.13 13.03 -38.97
CA ALA A 547 -8.82 13.22 -37.55
C ALA A 547 -9.11 14.65 -37.05
N GLU A 548 -8.78 15.68 -37.85
CA GLU A 548 -9.04 17.08 -37.48
C GLU A 548 -10.53 17.36 -37.35
N GLU A 549 -11.35 16.77 -38.22
CA GLU A 549 -12.81 16.93 -38.17
C GLU A 549 -13.42 16.27 -36.92
N TRP A 550 -12.99 15.07 -36.58
CA TRP A 550 -13.44 14.38 -35.37
C TRP A 550 -13.07 15.17 -34.10
N VAL A 551 -11.82 15.65 -34.04
CA VAL A 551 -11.32 16.49 -32.95
C VAL A 551 -12.05 17.83 -32.90
N ARG A 552 -12.39 18.43 -34.05
CA ARG A 552 -13.19 19.65 -34.12
C ARG A 552 -14.59 19.43 -33.53
N ILE A 553 -15.27 18.35 -33.90
CA ILE A 553 -16.60 17.99 -33.37
C ILE A 553 -16.53 17.84 -31.84
N ALA A 554 -15.52 17.13 -31.30
CA ALA A 554 -15.33 16.99 -29.86
C ALA A 554 -15.10 18.34 -29.17
N LYS A 555 -14.22 19.17 -29.74
CA LYS A 555 -13.88 20.49 -29.19
C LYS A 555 -15.08 21.42 -29.15
N GLU A 556 -15.85 21.46 -30.23
CA GLU A 556 -17.06 22.29 -30.33
C GLU A 556 -18.16 21.83 -29.36
N ALA A 557 -18.27 20.53 -29.09
CA ALA A 557 -19.16 19.99 -28.06
C ALA A 557 -18.73 20.34 -26.63
N GLY A 558 -17.48 20.81 -26.44
CA GLY A 558 -16.94 21.15 -25.13
C GLY A 558 -16.22 20.00 -24.42
N MET A 559 -15.95 18.89 -25.10
CA MET A 559 -15.22 17.74 -24.54
C MET A 559 -13.74 18.06 -24.38
N GLN A 560 -13.08 17.43 -23.40
CA GLN A 560 -11.67 17.69 -23.05
C GLN A 560 -10.73 16.54 -23.40
N TYR A 561 -11.27 15.36 -23.67
CA TYR A 561 -10.52 14.17 -24.03
C TYR A 561 -11.32 13.29 -24.99
N ILE A 562 -10.62 12.45 -25.73
CA ILE A 562 -11.18 11.45 -26.66
C ILE A 562 -10.61 10.09 -26.27
N VAL A 563 -11.49 9.11 -26.06
CA VAL A 563 -11.17 7.70 -25.90
C VAL A 563 -11.60 6.97 -27.19
N ILE A 564 -10.65 6.41 -27.94
CA ILE A 564 -10.94 5.62 -29.15
C ILE A 564 -10.53 4.16 -28.97
N THR A 565 -11.33 3.23 -29.50
CA THR A 565 -10.95 1.81 -29.63
C THR A 565 -9.67 1.67 -30.43
N SER A 566 -8.55 1.38 -29.77
CA SER A 566 -7.31 0.97 -30.44
C SER A 566 -7.47 -0.42 -31.05
N LYS A 567 -8.03 -1.33 -30.25
CA LYS A 567 -8.44 -2.70 -30.57
C LYS A 567 -9.70 -3.03 -29.78
N HIS A 568 -10.74 -3.53 -30.44
CA HIS A 568 -11.95 -4.05 -29.80
C HIS A 568 -11.89 -5.58 -29.70
N HIS A 569 -12.92 -6.23 -29.15
CA HIS A 569 -12.99 -7.68 -28.92
C HIS A 569 -12.79 -8.53 -30.19
N ASP A 570 -12.97 -7.96 -31.39
CA ASP A 570 -12.74 -8.62 -32.69
C ASP A 570 -11.25 -8.68 -33.09
N GLY A 571 -10.34 -8.09 -32.29
CA GLY A 571 -8.90 -8.22 -32.45
C GLY A 571 -8.25 -7.29 -33.47
N PHE A 572 -9.04 -6.54 -34.25
CA PHE A 572 -8.53 -5.68 -35.33
C PHE A 572 -7.90 -4.39 -34.78
N CYS A 573 -6.65 -4.12 -35.13
CA CYS A 573 -5.88 -2.98 -34.61
C CYS A 573 -5.98 -1.76 -35.55
N LEU A 574 -6.22 -0.56 -34.99
CA LEU A 574 -6.33 0.70 -35.74
C LEU A 574 -4.98 1.44 -35.94
N TRP A 575 -3.86 0.80 -35.66
CA TRP A 575 -2.50 1.33 -35.85
C TRP A 575 -1.60 0.31 -36.56
N ASP A 576 -0.37 0.70 -36.88
CA ASP A 576 0.66 -0.17 -37.46
C ASP A 576 1.28 -1.05 -36.36
N SER A 577 0.72 -2.23 -36.11
CA SER A 577 1.19 -3.09 -35.02
C SER A 577 2.32 -4.00 -35.50
N GLN A 578 3.44 -3.98 -34.80
CA GLN A 578 4.54 -4.91 -35.09
C GLN A 578 4.31 -6.31 -34.48
N VAL A 579 3.19 -6.49 -33.78
CA VAL A 579 2.82 -7.73 -33.09
C VAL A 579 1.89 -8.60 -33.95
N THR A 580 1.16 -8.01 -34.92
CA THR A 580 0.16 -8.71 -35.73
C THR A 580 -0.05 -8.06 -37.09
N ASP A 581 -0.27 -8.87 -38.13
CA ASP A 581 -0.66 -8.38 -39.46
C ASP A 581 -2.18 -8.07 -39.53
N TYR A 582 -2.95 -8.38 -38.48
CA TYR A 582 -4.40 -8.13 -38.41
C TYR A 582 -4.71 -6.70 -37.95
N ASP A 583 -4.24 -5.75 -38.75
CA ASP A 583 -4.34 -4.32 -38.46
C ASP A 583 -4.70 -3.47 -39.70
N ILE A 584 -4.80 -2.15 -39.49
CA ILE A 584 -5.14 -1.18 -40.53
C ILE A 584 -4.08 -1.04 -41.63
N MET A 585 -2.82 -1.33 -41.33
CA MET A 585 -1.68 -1.14 -42.25
C MET A 585 -1.38 -2.36 -43.10
N ASP A 586 -1.66 -3.56 -42.63
CA ASP A 586 -1.35 -4.81 -43.33
C ASP A 586 -2.60 -5.45 -43.92
N THR A 587 -3.68 -5.56 -43.15
CA THR A 587 -4.92 -6.24 -43.59
C THR A 587 -5.84 -5.32 -44.39
N ALA A 588 -6.07 -4.09 -43.94
CA ALA A 588 -7.00 -3.17 -44.61
C ALA A 588 -6.38 -2.45 -45.83
N PRO A 589 -7.19 -2.04 -46.82
CA PRO A 589 -6.73 -1.27 -47.98
C PRO A 589 -6.45 0.21 -47.69
N PHE A 590 -6.75 0.71 -46.49
CA PHE A 590 -6.65 2.14 -46.14
C PHE A 590 -5.21 2.64 -46.00
N LYS A 591 -4.32 1.83 -45.41
CA LYS A 591 -2.87 2.08 -45.30
C LYS A 591 -2.49 3.43 -44.66
N ARG A 592 -3.24 3.86 -43.65
CA ARG A 592 -2.98 5.06 -42.83
C ARG A 592 -3.15 4.73 -41.35
N ASP A 593 -2.25 5.26 -40.52
CA ASP A 593 -2.27 5.09 -39.07
C ASP A 593 -3.28 6.09 -38.44
N ILE A 594 -4.46 5.58 -38.11
CA ILE A 594 -5.58 6.36 -37.54
C ILE A 594 -5.21 6.95 -36.18
N LEU A 595 -4.50 6.19 -35.33
CA LEU A 595 -4.15 6.64 -33.99
C LEU A 595 -3.08 7.74 -34.03
N ARG A 596 -2.15 7.69 -34.99
CA ARG A 596 -1.16 8.76 -35.20
C ARG A 596 -1.82 10.06 -35.63
N GLU A 597 -2.71 10.00 -36.61
CA GLU A 597 -3.40 11.18 -37.12
C GLU A 597 -4.27 11.84 -36.03
N LEU A 598 -4.98 11.03 -35.22
CA LEU A 598 -5.73 11.53 -34.06
C LEU A 598 -4.81 12.13 -32.99
N ARG A 599 -3.65 11.52 -32.72
CA ARG A 599 -2.67 12.06 -31.77
C ARG A 599 -2.26 13.47 -32.15
N GLU A 600 -1.87 13.66 -33.41
CA GLU A 600 -1.43 14.94 -33.95
C GLU A 600 -2.55 15.99 -33.90
N ALA A 601 -3.76 15.63 -34.33
CA ALA A 601 -4.92 16.53 -34.28
C ALA A 601 -5.29 16.92 -32.83
N CYS A 602 -5.26 15.98 -31.90
CA CYS A 602 -5.50 16.21 -30.48
C CYS A 602 -4.45 17.16 -29.86
N ASP A 603 -3.16 16.99 -30.18
CA ASP A 603 -2.09 17.88 -29.70
C ASP A 603 -2.29 19.32 -30.18
N VAL A 604 -2.64 19.50 -31.46
CA VAL A 604 -2.93 20.84 -32.01
C VAL A 604 -4.15 21.46 -31.35
N ALA A 605 -5.19 20.67 -31.07
CA ALA A 605 -6.43 21.15 -30.50
C ALA A 605 -6.39 21.37 -28.97
N GLY A 606 -5.39 20.83 -28.28
CA GLY A 606 -5.33 20.79 -26.82
C GLY A 606 -6.33 19.82 -26.19
N ILE A 607 -6.69 18.75 -26.91
CA ILE A 607 -7.54 17.66 -26.43
C ILE A 607 -6.64 16.49 -26.01
N LYS A 608 -6.93 15.86 -24.88
CA LYS A 608 -6.16 14.69 -24.43
C LYS A 608 -6.61 13.45 -25.18
N LEU A 609 -5.69 12.80 -25.89
CA LEU A 609 -5.94 11.51 -26.53
C LEU A 609 -5.77 10.37 -25.51
N CYS A 610 -6.72 9.46 -25.53
CA CYS A 610 -6.84 8.27 -24.70
C CYS A 610 -7.24 7.07 -25.57
N PHE A 611 -6.98 5.85 -25.08
CA PHE A 611 -7.31 4.64 -25.82
C PHE A 611 -8.19 3.70 -25.02
N TYR A 612 -9.17 3.13 -25.69
CA TYR A 612 -9.79 1.89 -25.29
C TYR A 612 -8.96 0.72 -25.80
N HIS A 613 -8.80 -0.32 -25.01
CA HIS A 613 -8.15 -1.55 -25.44
C HIS A 613 -8.79 -2.79 -24.79
N SER A 614 -9.13 -3.79 -25.61
CA SER A 614 -9.72 -5.02 -25.08
C SER A 614 -8.67 -5.99 -24.54
N ILE A 615 -8.96 -6.55 -23.35
CA ILE A 615 -8.25 -7.69 -22.76
C ILE A 615 -8.63 -8.97 -23.49
N MET A 616 -9.90 -9.15 -23.81
CA MET A 616 -10.39 -10.33 -24.51
C MET A 616 -10.19 -10.20 -26.03
N ASP A 617 -10.08 -11.34 -26.71
CA ASP A 617 -9.81 -11.34 -28.15
C ASP A 617 -10.49 -12.56 -28.81
N TRP A 618 -11.46 -12.30 -29.68
CA TRP A 618 -12.20 -13.33 -30.42
C TRP A 618 -11.45 -13.82 -31.66
N HIS A 619 -10.38 -13.15 -32.07
CA HIS A 619 -9.58 -13.50 -33.25
C HIS A 619 -8.38 -14.38 -32.87
N HIS A 620 -7.67 -14.03 -31.79
CA HIS A 620 -6.42 -14.70 -31.44
C HIS A 620 -6.64 -16.11 -30.85
N PRO A 621 -6.02 -17.16 -31.40
CA PRO A 621 -6.26 -18.55 -30.97
C PRO A 621 -5.92 -18.81 -29.50
N ASP A 622 -4.90 -18.11 -28.96
CA ASP A 622 -4.50 -18.24 -27.55
C ASP A 622 -5.44 -17.49 -26.57
N ALA A 623 -6.40 -16.70 -27.06
CA ALA A 623 -7.35 -15.95 -26.25
C ALA A 623 -8.80 -16.48 -26.33
N GLN A 624 -9.09 -17.37 -27.30
CA GLN A 624 -10.43 -17.90 -27.57
C GLN A 624 -10.88 -18.92 -26.51
N GLY A 625 -11.44 -18.41 -25.42
CA GLY A 625 -12.01 -19.18 -24.31
C GLY A 625 -13.20 -20.06 -24.68
N LYS A 626 -13.52 -21.03 -23.81
CA LYS A 626 -14.57 -22.05 -24.06
C LYS A 626 -15.98 -21.47 -24.22
N ASP A 627 -16.25 -20.33 -23.59
CA ASP A 627 -17.56 -19.66 -23.60
C ASP A 627 -17.72 -18.66 -24.76
N TYR A 628 -16.76 -18.61 -25.68
CA TYR A 628 -16.76 -17.65 -26.78
C TYR A 628 -17.63 -18.17 -27.93
N GLY A 629 -18.11 -17.26 -28.80
CA GLY A 629 -18.84 -17.65 -30.01
C GLY A 629 -18.00 -18.51 -30.98
N ASN A 630 -16.67 -18.42 -30.89
CA ASN A 630 -15.68 -19.21 -31.64
C ASN A 630 -14.55 -19.69 -30.71
N PRO A 631 -14.76 -20.73 -29.89
CA PRO A 631 -13.74 -21.19 -28.95
C PRO A 631 -12.62 -21.95 -29.68
N ASN A 632 -11.38 -21.85 -29.19
CA ASN A 632 -10.29 -22.69 -29.68
C ASN A 632 -10.55 -24.15 -29.22
N PRO A 633 -10.66 -25.14 -30.13
CA PRO A 633 -10.91 -26.53 -29.77
C PRO A 633 -9.86 -27.13 -28.83
N ASP A 634 -8.62 -26.65 -28.91
CA ASP A 634 -7.48 -27.13 -28.12
C ASP A 634 -7.35 -26.40 -26.76
N GLY A 635 -8.17 -25.37 -26.53
CA GLY A 635 -8.16 -24.50 -25.36
C GLY A 635 -7.19 -23.31 -25.49
N PRO A 636 -7.50 -22.15 -24.86
CA PRO A 636 -6.66 -20.96 -24.95
C PRO A 636 -5.37 -21.08 -24.11
N ASP A 637 -4.24 -20.58 -24.62
CA ASP A 637 -3.05 -20.25 -23.82
C ASP A 637 -3.05 -18.75 -23.46
N PHE A 638 -3.95 -18.38 -22.56
CA PHE A 638 -4.14 -16.96 -22.23
C PHE A 638 -2.88 -16.32 -21.61
N ALA A 639 -2.00 -17.13 -20.98
CA ALA A 639 -0.74 -16.65 -20.46
C ALA A 639 0.23 -16.25 -21.60
N ALA A 640 0.33 -17.08 -22.64
CA ALA A 640 1.10 -16.75 -23.84
C ALA A 640 0.53 -15.51 -24.55
N TYR A 641 -0.80 -15.43 -24.71
CA TYR A 641 -1.45 -14.24 -25.26
C TYR A 641 -1.12 -12.97 -24.46
N ARG A 642 -1.21 -13.02 -23.12
CA ARG A 642 -0.92 -11.86 -22.27
C ARG A 642 0.52 -11.36 -22.42
N GLU A 643 1.50 -12.27 -22.33
CA GLU A 643 2.92 -11.90 -22.32
C GLU A 643 3.47 -11.57 -23.70
N ASN A 644 3.00 -12.25 -24.75
CA ASN A 644 3.57 -12.15 -26.10
C ASN A 644 2.73 -11.32 -27.08
N TYR A 645 1.48 -11.01 -26.74
CA TYR A 645 0.57 -10.26 -27.62
C TYR A 645 0.04 -8.98 -26.94
N LEU A 646 -0.72 -9.12 -25.85
CA LEU A 646 -1.36 -7.99 -25.16
C LEU A 646 -0.35 -6.97 -24.61
N LYS A 647 0.62 -7.40 -23.80
CA LYS A 647 1.64 -6.50 -23.22
C LYS A 647 2.51 -5.82 -24.30
N PRO A 648 2.99 -6.52 -25.35
CA PRO A 648 3.68 -5.87 -26.46
C PRO A 648 2.84 -4.83 -27.20
N GLN A 649 1.56 -5.10 -27.49
CA GLN A 649 0.66 -4.10 -28.12
C GLN A 649 0.46 -2.87 -27.22
N LEU A 650 0.26 -3.08 -25.91
CA LEU A 650 0.16 -1.96 -24.96
C LEU A 650 1.45 -1.15 -24.88
N ARG A 651 2.62 -1.79 -25.01
CA ARG A 651 3.90 -1.09 -25.11
C ARG A 651 3.96 -0.20 -26.34
N GLU A 652 3.56 -0.69 -27.51
CA GLU A 652 3.47 0.12 -28.73
C GLU A 652 2.59 1.34 -28.52
N LEU A 653 1.37 1.12 -27.99
CA LEU A 653 0.41 2.20 -27.75
C LEU A 653 0.97 3.27 -26.81
N VAL A 654 1.58 2.85 -25.68
CA VAL A 654 2.10 3.78 -24.67
C VAL A 654 3.34 4.51 -25.17
N GLU A 655 4.34 3.78 -25.68
CA GLU A 655 5.63 4.36 -26.08
C GLU A 655 5.52 5.22 -27.35
N GLN A 656 4.66 4.83 -28.30
CA GLN A 656 4.59 5.52 -29.58
C GLN A 656 3.58 6.67 -29.61
N TYR A 657 2.50 6.61 -28.83
CA TYR A 657 1.41 7.59 -28.90
C TYR A 657 1.16 8.35 -27.59
N ASN A 658 1.71 7.88 -26.46
CA ASN A 658 1.62 8.53 -25.14
C ASN A 658 0.16 8.91 -24.75
N PRO A 659 -0.75 7.93 -24.61
CA PRO A 659 -2.14 8.18 -24.22
C PRO A 659 -2.23 8.64 -22.76
N HIS A 660 -3.27 9.41 -22.45
CA HIS A 660 -3.52 9.92 -21.10
C HIS A 660 -4.37 8.97 -20.24
N VAL A 661 -5.27 8.21 -20.87
CA VAL A 661 -6.06 7.15 -20.22
C VAL A 661 -5.94 5.88 -21.06
N LEU A 662 -5.75 4.73 -20.41
CA LEU A 662 -6.03 3.41 -20.97
C LEU A 662 -7.31 2.85 -20.35
N TRP A 663 -8.35 2.76 -21.18
CA TRP A 663 -9.67 2.28 -20.82
C TRP A 663 -9.77 0.81 -21.24
N PHE A 664 -9.61 -0.11 -20.30
CA PHE A 664 -9.70 -1.55 -20.55
C PHE A 664 -11.15 -2.03 -20.59
N ASP A 665 -11.35 -3.15 -21.27
CA ASP A 665 -12.62 -3.88 -21.33
C ASP A 665 -12.37 -5.37 -21.52
N GLY A 666 -13.35 -6.21 -21.20
CA GLY A 666 -13.25 -7.67 -21.38
C GLY A 666 -12.70 -8.41 -20.17
N GLU A 667 -12.62 -7.75 -19.02
CA GLU A 667 -12.06 -8.32 -17.79
C GLU A 667 -12.88 -9.48 -17.23
N TRP A 668 -14.16 -9.61 -17.60
CA TRP A 668 -15.09 -10.61 -17.07
C TRP A 668 -14.77 -12.06 -17.45
N ILE A 669 -13.91 -12.29 -18.45
CA ILE A 669 -13.57 -13.64 -18.96
C ILE A 669 -12.93 -14.54 -17.90
N SER A 670 -13.18 -15.85 -17.94
CA SER A 670 -12.73 -16.78 -16.90
C SER A 670 -11.21 -16.90 -16.76
N GLU A 671 -10.49 -16.64 -17.85
CA GLU A 671 -9.05 -16.75 -17.99
C GLU A 671 -8.29 -15.58 -17.35
N TRP A 672 -8.96 -14.44 -17.15
CA TRP A 672 -8.40 -13.25 -16.50
C TRP A 672 -8.54 -13.32 -14.98
N THR A 673 -7.52 -12.90 -14.23
CA THR A 673 -7.56 -12.88 -12.75
C THR A 673 -7.19 -11.50 -12.19
N GLU A 674 -7.55 -11.25 -10.92
CA GLU A 674 -7.19 -9.99 -10.24
C GLU A 674 -5.67 -9.77 -10.21
N GLU A 675 -4.89 -10.82 -9.95
CA GLU A 675 -3.43 -10.75 -9.91
C GLU A 675 -2.83 -10.44 -11.30
N GLN A 676 -3.44 -10.94 -12.37
CA GLN A 676 -3.05 -10.56 -13.73
C GLN A 676 -3.43 -9.10 -14.04
N GLY A 677 -4.55 -8.61 -13.52
CA GLY A 677 -4.92 -7.20 -13.60
C GLY A 677 -3.92 -6.29 -12.91
N LYS A 678 -3.48 -6.65 -11.69
CA LYS A 678 -2.44 -5.93 -10.95
C LYS A 678 -1.10 -5.91 -11.69
N ASP A 679 -0.69 -7.04 -12.24
CA ASP A 679 0.50 -7.16 -13.08
C ASP A 679 0.41 -6.27 -14.33
N LEU A 680 -0.74 -6.27 -15.02
CA LEU A 680 -0.96 -5.42 -16.19
C LEU A 680 -0.94 -3.92 -15.85
N TYR A 681 -1.58 -3.53 -14.73
CA TYR A 681 -1.57 -2.15 -14.24
C TYR A 681 -0.15 -1.69 -13.92
N GLN A 682 0.63 -2.49 -13.18
CA GLN A 682 2.04 -2.18 -12.89
C GLN A 682 2.86 -2.07 -14.17
N PHE A 683 2.67 -2.99 -15.11
CA PHE A 683 3.35 -2.97 -16.40
C PHE A 683 3.07 -1.66 -17.14
N VAL A 684 1.81 -1.28 -17.32
CA VAL A 684 1.41 -0.06 -18.03
C VAL A 684 1.93 1.19 -17.32
N ARG A 685 1.77 1.29 -15.99
CA ARG A 685 2.30 2.42 -15.20
C ARG A 685 3.83 2.50 -15.23
N SER A 686 4.53 1.37 -15.41
CA SER A 686 5.99 1.36 -15.57
C SER A 686 6.45 1.97 -16.89
N LEU A 687 5.60 1.91 -17.93
CA LEU A 687 5.84 2.55 -19.23
C LEU A 687 5.51 4.04 -19.18
N ASN A 688 4.39 4.39 -18.55
CA ASN A 688 3.98 5.78 -18.33
C ASN A 688 3.43 5.95 -16.90
N PRO A 689 4.20 6.52 -15.95
CA PRO A 689 3.76 6.71 -14.58
C PRO A 689 2.54 7.63 -14.40
N ASP A 690 2.30 8.52 -15.37
CA ASP A 690 1.24 9.54 -15.31
C ASP A 690 -0.08 9.06 -15.95
N ILE A 691 -0.09 7.88 -16.57
CA ILE A 691 -1.28 7.34 -17.23
C ILE A 691 -2.37 6.99 -16.20
N ILE A 692 -3.63 7.19 -16.60
CA ILE A 692 -4.80 6.81 -15.81
C ILE A 692 -5.39 5.53 -16.42
N ILE A 693 -5.82 4.59 -15.59
CA ILE A 693 -6.31 3.27 -15.98
C ILE A 693 -7.65 3.02 -15.30
N ASN A 694 -8.68 2.62 -16.04
CA ASN A 694 -9.98 2.31 -15.44
C ASN A 694 -9.94 1.00 -14.64
N ASN A 695 -10.95 0.78 -13.78
CA ASN A 695 -11.05 -0.43 -12.97
C ASN A 695 -11.33 -1.74 -13.71
N ARG A 696 -11.56 -1.68 -15.01
CA ARG A 696 -11.67 -2.88 -15.86
C ARG A 696 -10.32 -3.50 -16.20
N VAL A 697 -9.21 -2.99 -15.66
CA VAL A 697 -7.93 -3.70 -15.70
C VAL A 697 -7.95 -4.92 -14.76
N GLY A 698 -8.69 -4.86 -13.65
CA GLY A 698 -8.85 -5.93 -12.66
C GLY A 698 -10.23 -6.61 -12.69
N LYS A 699 -10.46 -7.55 -11.78
CA LYS A 699 -11.71 -8.31 -11.55
C LYS A 699 -12.59 -7.73 -10.44
N GLY A 700 -12.13 -6.67 -9.80
CA GLY A 700 -12.80 -5.98 -8.69
C GLY A 700 -14.15 -5.36 -9.00
N ARG A 701 -14.47 -5.09 -10.27
CA ARG A 701 -15.69 -4.38 -10.69
C ARG A 701 -16.99 -5.06 -10.18
N GLN A 702 -17.92 -4.25 -9.64
CA GLN A 702 -19.22 -4.66 -9.11
C GLN A 702 -20.37 -4.36 -10.09
N GLY A 703 -20.85 -5.40 -10.79
CA GLY A 703 -22.08 -5.33 -11.59
C GLY A 703 -22.10 -4.17 -12.60
N MET A 704 -23.30 -3.68 -12.91
CA MET A 704 -23.49 -2.54 -13.84
C MET A 704 -23.15 -1.18 -13.22
N GLN A 705 -23.25 -1.06 -11.89
CA GLN A 705 -22.79 0.10 -11.13
C GLN A 705 -21.30 0.37 -11.34
N GLY A 706 -20.53 -0.68 -11.66
CA GLY A 706 -19.19 -0.54 -12.22
C GLY A 706 -18.14 0.01 -11.26
N MET A 707 -18.40 -0.02 -9.95
CA MET A 707 -17.47 0.42 -8.91
C MET A 707 -16.57 -0.72 -8.43
N ASN A 708 -15.43 -0.40 -7.81
CA ASN A 708 -14.56 -1.41 -7.19
C ASN A 708 -15.26 -2.05 -5.98
N ARG A 709 -14.92 -3.30 -5.65
CA ARG A 709 -15.25 -3.84 -4.32
C ARG A 709 -14.32 -3.18 -3.30
N GLU A 710 -14.76 -3.17 -2.05
CA GLU A 710 -13.89 -2.77 -0.94
C GLU A 710 -12.67 -3.72 -0.90
N GLY A 711 -11.44 -3.18 -0.97
CA GLY A 711 -10.20 -3.97 -0.85
C GLY A 711 -9.10 -3.65 -1.88
N ASP A 712 -8.24 -4.63 -2.14
CA ASP A 712 -7.03 -4.57 -3.00
C ASP A 712 -7.34 -4.55 -4.53
N ASP A 713 -8.50 -4.04 -4.94
CA ASP A 713 -8.91 -4.03 -6.36
C ASP A 713 -8.15 -2.96 -7.16
N VAL A 714 -7.66 -3.31 -8.35
CA VAL A 714 -6.84 -2.40 -9.17
C VAL A 714 -7.64 -1.52 -10.15
N GLY A 715 -7.19 -0.27 -10.29
CA GLY A 715 -7.68 0.72 -11.25
C GLY A 715 -8.01 2.07 -10.59
N ASP A 716 -7.89 3.15 -11.35
CA ASP A 716 -7.92 4.52 -10.83
C ASP A 716 -9.33 5.12 -10.72
N PHE A 717 -10.30 4.59 -11.48
CA PHE A 717 -11.68 5.09 -11.45
C PHE A 717 -12.71 4.01 -11.83
N GLY A 718 -13.92 4.14 -11.28
CA GLY A 718 -15.07 3.28 -11.56
C GLY A 718 -15.75 3.56 -12.90
N THR A 719 -16.40 2.55 -13.47
CA THR A 719 -17.02 2.58 -14.81
C THR A 719 -18.51 2.17 -14.81
N PRO A 720 -19.42 2.98 -14.21
CA PRO A 720 -20.86 2.79 -14.33
C PRO A 720 -21.29 2.89 -15.80
N GLU A 721 -21.60 1.76 -16.41
CA GLU A 721 -21.92 1.69 -17.83
C GLU A 721 -23.42 1.89 -18.04
N GLN A 722 -23.80 2.87 -18.88
CA GLN A 722 -25.20 3.25 -19.11
C GLN A 722 -25.97 3.70 -17.85
N GLU A 723 -25.26 3.96 -16.74
CA GLU A 723 -25.84 4.31 -15.44
C GLU A 723 -25.26 5.64 -14.90
N ILE A 724 -26.10 6.42 -14.22
CA ILE A 724 -25.67 7.56 -13.41
C ILE A 724 -25.85 7.16 -11.95
N LEU A 725 -24.76 7.20 -11.18
CA LEU A 725 -24.77 6.78 -9.78
C LEU A 725 -25.70 7.62 -8.91
N ASP A 726 -26.17 7.05 -7.80
CA ASP A 726 -26.89 7.80 -6.77
C ASP A 726 -25.93 8.71 -5.98
N TYR A 727 -26.43 9.81 -5.45
CA TYR A 727 -25.59 10.72 -4.67
C TYR A 727 -25.05 10.05 -3.40
N GLY A 728 -23.75 10.22 -3.16
CA GLY A 728 -23.05 9.63 -2.02
C GLY A 728 -22.85 8.12 -2.12
N SER A 729 -23.13 7.51 -3.29
CA SER A 729 -22.89 6.08 -3.52
C SER A 729 -21.47 5.75 -3.97
N ALA A 730 -20.68 6.76 -4.33
CA ALA A 730 -19.28 6.59 -4.72
C ALA A 730 -18.36 7.33 -3.72
N GLU A 731 -17.49 6.58 -3.07
CA GLU A 731 -16.36 7.09 -2.29
C GLU A 731 -15.10 7.30 -3.17
N LEU A 732 -15.17 6.92 -4.46
CA LEU A 732 -14.08 6.91 -5.43
C LEU A 732 -14.42 7.70 -6.70
N ASP A 733 -13.38 8.11 -7.46
CA ASP A 733 -13.53 8.71 -8.79
C ASP A 733 -14.28 7.77 -9.75
N TRP A 734 -15.14 8.30 -10.61
CA TRP A 734 -15.96 7.50 -11.52
C TRP A 734 -16.32 8.24 -12.82
N GLU A 735 -16.53 7.46 -13.88
CA GLU A 735 -16.90 7.95 -15.20
C GLU A 735 -18.03 7.11 -15.78
N SER A 736 -19.15 7.76 -16.07
CA SER A 736 -20.26 7.10 -16.75
C SER A 736 -20.04 7.12 -18.25
N CYS A 737 -19.91 5.93 -18.84
CA CYS A 737 -19.89 5.76 -20.28
C CYS A 737 -21.30 5.49 -20.81
N MET A 738 -21.74 6.23 -21.83
CA MET A 738 -23.07 6.04 -22.43
C MET A 738 -23.07 6.25 -23.93
N THR A 739 -24.03 5.61 -24.61
CA THR A 739 -24.28 5.75 -26.04
C THR A 739 -25.25 6.88 -26.35
N MET A 740 -25.13 7.51 -27.52
CA MET A 740 -26.12 8.48 -28.02
C MET A 740 -27.40 7.81 -28.55
N ASN A 741 -27.30 6.53 -28.93
CA ASN A 741 -28.34 5.64 -29.43
C ASN A 741 -28.31 4.33 -28.62
N ASP A 742 -28.72 3.18 -29.18
CA ASP A 742 -28.77 1.90 -28.46
C ASP A 742 -27.50 1.04 -28.64
N THR A 743 -26.51 1.53 -29.40
CA THR A 743 -25.30 0.78 -29.79
C THR A 743 -24.01 1.59 -29.61
N TRP A 744 -22.89 0.91 -29.32
CA TRP A 744 -21.59 1.56 -29.23
C TRP A 744 -20.98 1.76 -30.63
N GLY A 745 -20.82 0.68 -31.38
CA GLY A 745 -20.40 0.72 -32.78
C GLY A 745 -21.54 1.06 -33.74
N PHE A 746 -21.21 1.55 -34.93
CA PHE A 746 -22.21 1.91 -35.93
C PHE A 746 -23.10 0.72 -36.33
N LYS A 747 -24.41 0.92 -36.21
CA LYS A 747 -25.43 -0.04 -36.65
C LYS A 747 -26.43 0.66 -37.55
N GLN A 748 -26.54 0.20 -38.80
CA GLN A 748 -27.29 0.92 -39.84
C GLN A 748 -28.78 1.12 -39.48
N ASN A 749 -29.38 0.19 -38.73
CA ASN A 749 -30.80 0.20 -38.38
C ASN A 749 -31.09 0.79 -36.99
N ASP A 750 -30.07 1.29 -36.28
CA ASP A 750 -30.27 1.97 -35.00
C ASP A 750 -30.51 3.47 -35.23
N HIS A 751 -31.75 3.88 -34.99
CA HIS A 751 -32.19 5.27 -35.11
C HIS A 751 -32.79 5.80 -33.80
N ASN A 752 -32.60 5.08 -32.69
CA ASN A 752 -33.15 5.45 -31.38
C ASN A 752 -32.28 6.49 -30.68
N TRP A 753 -32.17 7.67 -31.28
CA TRP A 753 -31.29 8.72 -30.80
C TRP A 753 -31.84 9.44 -29.56
N LYS A 754 -31.05 9.49 -28.50
CA LYS A 754 -31.30 10.36 -27.33
C LYS A 754 -31.36 11.83 -27.78
N SER A 755 -32.20 12.62 -27.12
CA SER A 755 -32.35 14.05 -27.43
C SER A 755 -31.19 14.87 -26.86
N ALA A 756 -30.89 16.04 -27.44
CA ALA A 756 -29.89 16.95 -26.88
C ALA A 756 -30.23 17.35 -25.42
N GLN A 757 -31.52 17.53 -25.10
CA GLN A 757 -31.99 17.78 -23.74
C GLN A 757 -31.58 16.66 -22.77
N THR A 758 -31.81 15.40 -23.14
CA THR A 758 -31.42 14.24 -22.33
C THR A 758 -29.92 14.21 -22.10
N LEU A 759 -29.12 14.44 -23.14
CA LEU A 759 -27.65 14.42 -23.04
C LEU A 759 -27.12 15.54 -22.13
N ILE A 760 -27.69 16.75 -22.23
CA ILE A 760 -27.34 17.88 -21.36
C ILE A 760 -27.76 17.61 -19.91
N HIS A 761 -28.96 17.06 -19.70
CA HIS A 761 -29.45 16.73 -18.35
C HIS A 761 -28.59 15.65 -17.68
N ASN A 762 -28.16 14.62 -18.44
CA ASN A 762 -27.23 13.60 -17.95
C ASN A 762 -25.88 14.22 -17.58
N LEU A 763 -25.33 15.09 -18.45
CA LEU A 763 -24.06 15.77 -18.18
C LEU A 763 -24.13 16.61 -16.88
N ILE A 764 -25.22 17.34 -16.67
CA ILE A 764 -25.44 18.14 -15.45
C ILE A 764 -25.57 17.24 -14.22
N ASP A 765 -26.33 16.15 -14.30
CA ASP A 765 -26.55 15.25 -13.16
C ASP A 765 -25.26 14.53 -12.75
N ILE A 766 -24.46 14.10 -13.72
CA ILE A 766 -23.14 13.49 -13.50
C ILE A 766 -22.18 14.50 -12.86
N ALA A 767 -22.08 15.73 -13.40
CA ALA A 767 -21.22 16.77 -12.83
C ALA A 767 -21.64 17.16 -11.40
N ALA A 768 -22.95 17.26 -11.13
CA ALA A 768 -23.48 17.53 -9.79
C ALA A 768 -23.10 16.47 -8.75
N LYS A 769 -22.84 15.24 -9.20
CA LYS A 769 -22.45 14.09 -8.37
C LYS A 769 -20.95 13.78 -8.41
N GLY A 770 -20.14 14.66 -9.04
CA GLY A 770 -18.68 14.57 -9.05
C GLY A 770 -18.11 13.50 -10.00
N GLY A 771 -18.87 13.04 -10.99
CA GLY A 771 -18.37 12.09 -12.01
C GLY A 771 -18.01 12.76 -13.33
N ASN A 772 -17.34 12.00 -14.20
CA ASN A 772 -17.12 12.38 -15.60
C ASN A 772 -18.15 11.71 -16.53
N TYR A 773 -18.54 12.41 -17.61
CA TYR A 773 -19.40 11.85 -18.64
C TYR A 773 -18.61 11.50 -19.90
N LEU A 774 -18.58 10.22 -20.28
CA LEU A 774 -17.93 9.73 -21.49
C LEU A 774 -19.00 9.33 -22.52
N LEU A 775 -19.25 10.21 -23.49
CA LEU A 775 -20.35 10.06 -24.44
C LEU A 775 -19.89 9.48 -25.78
N ASN A 776 -20.50 8.38 -26.19
CA ASN A 776 -20.07 7.61 -27.36
C ASN A 776 -20.66 8.06 -28.70
N VAL A 777 -19.81 8.03 -29.72
CA VAL A 777 -20.18 8.03 -31.15
C VAL A 777 -19.69 6.75 -31.83
N GLY A 778 -20.48 6.22 -32.77
CA GLY A 778 -20.10 5.08 -33.62
C GLY A 778 -19.95 5.52 -35.08
N PRO A 779 -18.73 5.77 -35.58
CA PRO A 779 -18.50 6.18 -36.98
C PRO A 779 -18.82 5.07 -37.99
N THR A 780 -19.21 5.45 -39.21
CA THR A 780 -19.47 4.50 -40.31
C THR A 780 -18.19 3.86 -40.83
N ALA A 781 -18.30 2.82 -41.67
CA ALA A 781 -17.14 2.18 -42.31
C ALA A 781 -16.31 3.15 -43.19
N GLU A 782 -16.91 4.23 -43.66
CA GLU A 782 -16.26 5.27 -44.46
C GLU A 782 -15.48 6.28 -43.61
N GLY A 783 -15.66 6.29 -42.28
CA GLY A 783 -15.00 7.25 -41.38
C GLY A 783 -15.83 8.49 -41.02
N LEU A 784 -17.14 8.45 -41.25
CA LEU A 784 -18.05 9.55 -40.91
C LEU A 784 -18.69 9.34 -39.54
N ILE A 785 -18.63 10.35 -38.67
CA ILE A 785 -19.51 10.40 -37.49
C ILE A 785 -20.94 10.65 -37.99
N PRO A 786 -21.95 9.84 -37.61
CA PRO A 786 -23.31 10.00 -38.11
C PRO A 786 -23.85 11.41 -37.88
N ALA A 787 -24.52 11.98 -38.89
CA ALA A 787 -25.07 13.34 -38.81
C ALA A 787 -25.94 13.60 -37.56
N PRO A 788 -26.81 12.68 -37.10
CA PRO A 788 -27.56 12.87 -35.86
C PRO A 788 -26.66 13.09 -34.62
N SER A 789 -25.52 12.42 -34.54
CA SER A 789 -24.54 12.62 -33.46
C SER A 789 -23.91 14.01 -33.54
N VAL A 790 -23.48 14.44 -34.73
CA VAL A 790 -22.89 15.77 -34.95
C VAL A 790 -23.89 16.88 -34.59
N GLU A 791 -25.15 16.77 -35.01
CA GLU A 791 -26.21 17.73 -34.69
C GLU A 791 -26.41 17.88 -33.18
N ARG A 792 -26.52 16.75 -32.45
CA ARG A 792 -26.70 16.75 -30.99
C ARG A 792 -25.49 17.27 -30.25
N LEU A 793 -24.29 16.88 -30.65
CA LEU A 793 -23.03 17.37 -30.07
C LEU A 793 -22.86 18.87 -30.29
N LYS A 794 -23.31 19.39 -31.43
CA LYS A 794 -23.35 20.84 -31.67
C LYS A 794 -24.28 21.54 -30.68
N GLU A 795 -25.49 21.02 -30.44
CA GLU A 795 -26.43 21.58 -29.46
C GLU A 795 -25.90 21.50 -28.02
N VAL A 796 -25.22 20.40 -27.65
CA VAL A 796 -24.50 20.30 -26.36
C VAL A 796 -23.41 21.36 -26.28
N GLY A 797 -22.65 21.55 -27.36
CA GLY A 797 -21.61 22.58 -27.48
C GLY A 797 -22.13 24.00 -27.32
N GLU A 798 -23.28 24.32 -27.93
CA GLU A 798 -23.96 25.60 -27.78
C GLU A 798 -24.34 25.88 -26.31
N TRP A 799 -24.77 24.85 -25.57
CA TRP A 799 -25.02 24.94 -24.13
C TRP A 799 -23.72 25.09 -23.32
N MET A 800 -22.70 24.28 -23.61
CA MET A 800 -21.40 24.30 -22.94
C MET A 800 -20.69 25.65 -23.10
N ARG A 801 -20.83 26.33 -24.24
CA ARG A 801 -20.26 27.68 -24.46
C ARG A 801 -20.74 28.71 -23.43
N VAL A 802 -21.94 28.52 -22.90
CA VAL A 802 -22.52 29.38 -21.86
C VAL A 802 -22.24 28.84 -20.46
N ASN A 803 -22.33 27.52 -20.27
CA ASN A 803 -22.41 26.90 -18.95
C ASN A 803 -21.19 26.03 -18.58
N ALA A 804 -20.05 26.14 -19.27
CA ALA A 804 -18.89 25.28 -19.04
C ALA A 804 -18.42 25.21 -17.58
N ALA A 805 -18.56 26.30 -16.80
CA ALA A 805 -18.19 26.34 -15.38
C ALA A 805 -19.03 25.41 -14.47
N VAL A 806 -20.17 24.92 -14.96
CA VAL A 806 -21.00 23.92 -14.26
C VAL A 806 -20.33 22.54 -14.28
N VAL A 807 -19.55 22.26 -15.33
CA VAL A 807 -19.00 20.92 -15.64
C VAL A 807 -17.48 20.88 -15.48
N ARG A 808 -16.78 21.97 -15.84
CA ARG A 808 -15.32 22.08 -15.76
C ARG A 808 -14.91 22.77 -14.48
N HIS A 809 -13.86 22.26 -13.84
CA HIS A 809 -13.39 22.77 -12.53
C HIS A 809 -14.51 22.82 -11.47
N SER A 810 -15.52 21.97 -11.65
CA SER A 810 -16.65 21.86 -10.75
C SER A 810 -16.39 20.74 -9.75
N ASN A 811 -16.68 21.01 -8.50
CA ASN A 811 -16.71 20.04 -7.43
C ASN A 811 -18.16 19.71 -7.08
N MET A 812 -18.34 18.52 -6.52
CA MET A 812 -19.60 18.12 -5.92
C MET A 812 -19.97 19.09 -4.79
N TRP A 813 -21.22 19.54 -4.79
CA TRP A 813 -21.77 20.28 -3.65
C TRP A 813 -22.59 19.33 -2.78
N HIS A 814 -22.36 19.36 -1.47
CA HIS A 814 -22.95 18.44 -0.48
C HIS A 814 -24.49 18.30 -0.55
N GLN A 815 -25.19 19.27 -1.13
CA GLN A 815 -26.58 19.14 -1.52
C GLN A 815 -26.70 19.25 -3.04
N TYR A 816 -26.44 18.17 -3.76
CA TYR A 816 -26.37 18.19 -5.23
C TYR A 816 -27.68 18.53 -5.96
N LYS A 817 -28.85 18.48 -5.29
CA LYS A 817 -30.15 18.81 -5.89
C LYS A 817 -31.16 19.46 -4.96
N GLU A 818 -32.14 20.14 -5.55
CA GLU A 818 -33.36 20.61 -4.88
C GLU A 818 -34.59 20.27 -5.75
N GLY A 819 -35.36 19.28 -5.30
CA GLY A 819 -36.38 18.65 -6.15
C GLY A 819 -35.76 18.00 -7.40
N GLU A 820 -36.58 17.74 -8.41
CA GLU A 820 -36.11 17.11 -9.65
C GLU A 820 -35.57 18.11 -10.68
N GLN A 821 -35.95 19.39 -10.58
CA GLN A 821 -35.61 20.41 -11.58
C GLN A 821 -34.31 21.17 -11.31
N ILE A 822 -33.75 21.10 -10.10
CA ILE A 822 -32.54 21.85 -9.74
C ILE A 822 -31.39 20.90 -9.46
N ARG A 823 -30.22 21.19 -10.03
CA ARG A 823 -28.93 20.58 -9.69
C ARG A 823 -27.96 21.64 -9.22
N TYR A 824 -27.01 21.24 -8.37
CA TYR A 824 -26.01 22.13 -7.82
C TYR A 824 -24.60 21.60 -8.06
N THR A 825 -23.72 22.49 -8.48
CA THR A 825 -22.26 22.30 -8.46
C THR A 825 -21.59 23.48 -7.77
N THR A 826 -20.31 23.34 -7.40
CA THR A 826 -19.52 24.43 -6.83
C THR A 826 -18.16 24.50 -7.51
N ASP A 827 -17.50 25.65 -7.51
CA ASP A 827 -16.10 25.75 -7.95
C ASP A 827 -15.14 25.99 -6.77
N ALA A 828 -13.84 25.96 -7.05
CA ALA A 828 -12.79 26.23 -6.06
C ALA A 828 -12.78 27.70 -5.54
N GLY A 829 -13.48 28.61 -6.24
CA GLY A 829 -13.66 30.00 -5.83
C GLY A 829 -14.78 30.18 -4.78
N GLY A 830 -15.55 29.13 -4.51
CA GLY A 830 -16.66 29.15 -3.56
C GLY A 830 -17.97 29.68 -4.17
N TYR A 831 -18.09 29.71 -5.50
CA TYR A 831 -19.37 29.96 -6.15
C TYR A 831 -20.21 28.68 -6.20
N VAL A 832 -21.51 28.82 -5.94
CA VAL A 832 -22.49 27.76 -6.16
C VAL A 832 -23.23 28.03 -7.47
N TYR A 833 -23.32 27.02 -8.32
CA TYR A 833 -24.09 27.04 -9.54
C TYR A 833 -25.40 26.30 -9.31
N ALA A 834 -26.53 27.01 -9.33
CA ALA A 834 -27.85 26.39 -9.35
C ALA A 834 -28.29 26.21 -10.80
N VAL A 835 -28.49 24.98 -11.25
CA VAL A 835 -28.82 24.66 -12.64
C VAL A 835 -30.27 24.22 -12.71
N CYS A 836 -31.10 25.01 -13.40
CA CYS A 836 -32.49 24.69 -13.66
C CYS A 836 -32.62 23.87 -14.93
N LEU A 837 -33.14 22.65 -14.82
CA LEU A 837 -33.41 21.72 -15.92
C LEU A 837 -34.68 22.11 -16.71
N GLU A 838 -35.52 22.96 -16.14
CA GLU A 838 -36.70 23.57 -16.78
C GLU A 838 -36.76 25.07 -16.46
N TRP A 839 -37.38 25.87 -17.32
CA TRP A 839 -37.43 27.32 -17.14
C TRP A 839 -38.33 27.67 -15.94
N PRO A 840 -37.84 28.40 -14.93
CA PRO A 840 -38.59 28.61 -13.68
C PRO A 840 -39.67 29.71 -13.77
N GLY A 841 -39.86 30.35 -14.92
CA GLY A 841 -40.88 31.39 -15.13
C GLY A 841 -40.38 32.78 -14.69
N GLU A 842 -41.20 33.53 -13.95
CA GLU A 842 -40.87 34.91 -13.55
C GLU A 842 -39.86 35.01 -12.39
N ALA A 843 -39.74 33.95 -11.57
CA ALA A 843 -38.81 33.91 -10.47
C ALA A 843 -38.35 32.48 -10.15
N LEU A 844 -37.08 32.34 -9.80
CA LEU A 844 -36.50 31.10 -9.29
C LEU A 844 -36.47 31.13 -7.77
N GLN A 845 -36.99 30.08 -7.13
CA GLN A 845 -36.96 29.91 -5.69
C GLN A 845 -36.00 28.79 -5.30
N LEU A 846 -35.03 29.08 -4.44
CA LEU A 846 -34.03 28.14 -3.94
C LEU A 846 -34.02 28.16 -2.41
N LYS A 847 -34.16 27.00 -1.77
CA LYS A 847 -34.12 26.86 -0.31
C LYS A 847 -32.72 26.54 0.21
N SER A 848 -31.90 25.95 -0.65
CA SER A 848 -30.65 25.31 -0.24
C SER A 848 -29.44 26.26 -0.22
N VAL A 849 -29.51 27.37 -0.96
CA VAL A 849 -28.39 28.32 -1.13
C VAL A 849 -28.63 29.61 -0.35
N ARG A 850 -27.60 30.05 0.38
CA ARG A 850 -27.59 31.37 1.04
C ARG A 850 -26.57 32.29 0.35
N PRO A 851 -27.01 33.31 -0.40
CA PRO A 851 -26.09 34.27 -1.00
C PRO A 851 -25.38 35.08 0.08
N ARG A 852 -24.12 35.46 -0.17
CA ARG A 852 -23.38 36.40 0.67
C ARG A 852 -24.08 37.76 0.61
N GLU A 853 -24.15 38.47 1.74
CA GLU A 853 -24.76 39.79 1.77
C GLU A 853 -24.02 40.75 0.81
N GLY A 854 -24.78 41.44 -0.05
CA GLY A 854 -24.22 42.32 -1.08
C GLY A 854 -23.67 41.61 -2.33
N SER A 855 -23.80 40.28 -2.44
CA SER A 855 -23.38 39.53 -3.63
C SER A 855 -24.25 39.81 -4.86
N THR A 856 -23.64 39.65 -6.02
CA THR A 856 -24.33 39.60 -7.31
C THR A 856 -24.71 38.16 -7.65
N ILE A 857 -25.93 37.97 -8.16
CA ILE A 857 -26.38 36.71 -8.76
C ILE A 857 -26.49 36.92 -10.25
N GLU A 858 -25.96 35.98 -11.02
CA GLU A 858 -25.90 36.06 -12.47
C GLU A 858 -26.54 34.82 -13.09
N LEU A 859 -27.30 35.02 -14.17
CA LEU A 859 -27.62 33.95 -15.11
C LEU A 859 -26.49 33.88 -16.14
N LEU A 860 -25.84 32.73 -16.28
CA LEU A 860 -24.74 32.59 -17.23
C LEU A 860 -25.22 32.90 -18.65
N GLY A 861 -24.44 33.72 -19.37
CA GLY A 861 -24.78 34.21 -20.71
C GLY A 861 -25.73 35.42 -20.75
N TYR A 862 -26.21 35.90 -19.60
CA TYR A 862 -26.99 37.14 -19.50
C TYR A 862 -26.13 38.26 -18.89
N ALA A 863 -26.13 39.45 -19.52
CA ALA A 863 -25.16 40.50 -19.21
C ALA A 863 -25.44 41.27 -17.92
N GLN A 864 -26.69 41.30 -17.45
CA GLN A 864 -27.09 42.10 -16.28
C GLN A 864 -27.23 41.20 -15.04
N PRO A 865 -26.85 41.69 -13.85
CA PRO A 865 -27.08 40.97 -12.61
C PRO A 865 -28.58 40.85 -12.32
N LEU A 866 -28.98 39.76 -11.67
CA LEU A 866 -30.37 39.49 -11.34
C LEU A 866 -30.75 40.10 -9.99
N ALA A 867 -31.97 40.64 -9.93
CA ALA A 867 -32.54 41.12 -8.68
C ALA A 867 -32.93 39.91 -7.81
N TRP A 868 -32.53 39.92 -6.54
CA TRP A 868 -32.83 38.83 -5.63
C TRP A 868 -33.21 39.33 -4.23
N THR A 869 -33.94 38.50 -3.51
CA THR A 869 -34.28 38.70 -2.09
C THR A 869 -34.04 37.39 -1.35
N PHE A 870 -33.50 37.46 -0.13
CA PHE A 870 -33.33 36.30 0.73
C PHE A 870 -34.17 36.45 1.99
N ASP A 871 -35.01 35.45 2.26
CA ASP A 871 -35.74 35.31 3.51
C ASP A 871 -35.27 34.04 4.24
N PRO A 872 -34.88 34.09 5.53
CA PRO A 872 -34.40 32.91 6.23
C PRO A 872 -35.37 31.72 6.31
N ALA A 873 -36.68 31.95 6.17
CA ALA A 873 -37.69 30.90 6.20
C ALA A 873 -38.14 30.44 4.80
N ALA A 874 -38.21 31.36 3.83
CA ALA A 874 -38.66 31.07 2.47
C ALA A 874 -37.51 30.78 1.48
N GLY A 875 -36.27 31.10 1.82
CA GLY A 875 -35.09 30.91 0.99
C GLY A 875 -34.77 32.09 0.06
N LEU A 876 -33.92 31.83 -0.92
CA LEU A 876 -33.51 32.76 -1.96
C LEU A 876 -34.55 32.82 -3.09
N SER A 877 -35.02 34.03 -3.41
CA SER A 877 -35.86 34.31 -4.57
C SER A 877 -35.10 35.18 -5.56
N ILE A 878 -34.92 34.70 -6.78
CA ILE A 878 -34.23 35.39 -7.88
C ILE A 878 -35.27 35.77 -8.93
N ARG A 879 -35.49 37.07 -9.16
CA ARG A 879 -36.44 37.55 -10.16
C ARG A 879 -35.80 37.56 -11.55
N LEU A 880 -36.55 37.05 -12.52
CA LEU A 880 -36.12 37.00 -13.91
C LEU A 880 -36.71 38.17 -14.70
N PRO A 881 -35.89 38.88 -15.52
CA PRO A 881 -36.36 39.92 -16.42
C PRO A 881 -37.50 39.45 -17.33
N ALA A 882 -38.48 40.32 -17.59
CA ALA A 882 -39.65 40.00 -18.40
C ALA A 882 -39.29 39.58 -19.85
N GLU A 883 -38.21 40.13 -20.40
CA GLU A 883 -37.69 39.79 -21.73
C GLU A 883 -37.26 38.31 -21.85
N LEU A 884 -36.81 37.68 -20.77
CA LEU A 884 -36.39 36.27 -20.76
C LEU A 884 -37.57 35.28 -20.74
N GLN A 885 -38.80 35.78 -20.59
CA GLN A 885 -39.98 34.92 -20.73
C GLN A 885 -40.17 34.45 -22.18
N ASP A 886 -39.71 35.25 -23.15
CA ASP A 886 -39.54 34.82 -24.53
C ASP A 886 -38.30 33.92 -24.64
N GLU A 887 -38.49 32.70 -25.17
CA GLU A 887 -37.42 31.72 -25.34
C GLU A 887 -36.29 32.22 -26.23
N GLN A 888 -36.59 33.09 -27.21
CA GLN A 888 -35.58 33.63 -28.13
C GLN A 888 -34.55 34.54 -27.45
N ASN A 889 -34.90 35.10 -26.28
CA ASN A 889 -34.03 35.99 -25.51
C ASN A 889 -33.22 35.24 -24.45
N ARG A 890 -33.44 33.93 -24.26
CA ARG A 890 -32.70 33.14 -23.27
C ARG A 890 -31.28 32.87 -23.76
N PRO A 891 -30.28 32.82 -22.86
CA PRO A 891 -28.87 32.70 -23.26
C PRO A 891 -28.51 31.34 -23.87
N CYS A 892 -29.27 30.30 -23.54
CA CYS A 892 -29.14 28.93 -24.03
C CYS A 892 -30.49 28.19 -23.93
N ARG A 893 -30.54 26.97 -24.48
CA ARG A 893 -31.70 26.07 -24.43
C ARG A 893 -31.48 24.94 -23.41
N TYR A 894 -32.55 24.22 -23.07
CA TYR A 894 -32.58 22.97 -22.27
C TYR A 894 -32.25 23.07 -20.78
N ALA A 895 -31.32 23.91 -20.34
CA ALA A 895 -31.02 24.15 -18.92
C ALA A 895 -30.31 25.50 -18.72
N TRP A 896 -30.45 26.10 -17.53
CA TRP A 896 -29.95 27.45 -17.23
C TRP A 896 -29.24 27.49 -15.88
N ALA A 897 -27.98 27.97 -15.87
CA ALA A 897 -27.16 28.03 -14.67
C ALA A 897 -27.12 29.43 -14.06
N PHE A 898 -27.37 29.47 -12.75
CA PHE A 898 -27.32 30.68 -11.93
C PHE A 898 -26.07 30.63 -11.07
N ARG A 899 -25.12 31.54 -11.30
CA ARG A 899 -23.91 31.68 -10.51
C ARG A 899 -24.19 32.55 -9.30
N ILE A 900 -23.95 32.00 -8.12
CA ILE A 900 -24.28 32.64 -6.84
C ILE A 900 -23.01 32.71 -6.00
N GLU A 901 -22.57 33.91 -5.64
CA GLU A 901 -21.55 34.08 -4.59
C GLU A 901 -22.22 33.85 -3.24
N GLY A 902 -22.30 32.59 -2.84
CA GLY A 902 -22.98 32.17 -1.62
C GLY A 902 -22.31 30.92 -1.11
N SER A 903 -22.13 30.85 0.20
CA SER A 903 -21.75 29.59 0.84
C SER A 903 -23.04 28.89 1.31
N TYR A 904 -22.98 27.57 1.40
CA TYR A 904 -23.79 26.94 2.43
C TYR A 904 -23.35 27.52 3.79
N PRO A 905 -24.23 27.66 4.78
CA PRO A 905 -23.77 27.81 6.15
C PRO A 905 -22.85 26.61 6.43
N GLU A 906 -21.56 26.82 6.76
CA GLU A 906 -20.59 25.72 6.95
C GLU A 906 -21.24 24.56 7.73
N VAL A 907 -21.17 23.32 7.24
CA VAL A 907 -21.79 22.19 7.95
C VAL A 907 -20.98 21.93 9.22
N CYS A 908 -21.66 21.69 10.33
CA CYS A 908 -20.97 21.22 11.52
C CYS A 908 -20.41 19.81 11.26
N ALA A 909 -19.19 19.55 11.69
CA ALA A 909 -18.63 18.21 11.71
C ALA A 909 -19.51 17.30 12.57
N ALA A 910 -19.84 16.12 12.05
CA ALA A 910 -20.61 15.11 12.76
C ALA A 910 -19.97 14.78 14.13
N PRO A 911 -20.77 14.58 15.19
CA PRO A 911 -20.22 14.19 16.47
C PRO A 911 -19.55 12.82 16.43
N THR A 912 -18.40 12.66 17.06
CA THR A 912 -17.73 11.37 17.28
C THR A 912 -18.02 10.87 18.70
N PHE A 913 -18.10 9.55 18.88
CA PHE A 913 -18.38 8.91 20.16
C PHE A 913 -17.09 8.36 20.77
N HIS A 914 -16.80 8.67 22.03
CA HIS A 914 -15.56 8.25 22.69
C HIS A 914 -15.85 7.52 23.99
N CYS A 915 -15.23 6.36 24.18
CA CYS A 915 -15.32 5.54 25.39
C CYS A 915 -13.94 4.98 25.73
N ARG A 916 -13.50 5.05 27.00
CA ARG A 916 -12.23 4.43 27.44
C ARG A 916 -11.02 4.88 26.58
N ASP A 917 -10.92 6.18 26.31
CA ASP A 917 -9.87 6.82 25.50
C ASP A 917 -9.76 6.34 24.04
N ARG A 918 -10.83 5.76 23.48
CA ARG A 918 -10.93 5.39 22.06
C ARG A 918 -12.22 5.89 21.43
N GLU A 919 -12.16 6.15 20.13
CA GLU A 919 -13.34 6.43 19.32
C GLU A 919 -14.15 5.16 19.05
N VAL A 920 -15.48 5.28 19.02
CA VAL A 920 -16.45 4.23 18.74
C VAL A 920 -17.17 4.56 17.45
N GLU A 921 -16.78 3.90 16.35
CA GLU A 921 -17.33 4.19 15.02
C GLU A 921 -18.72 3.58 14.77
N LYS A 922 -18.97 2.34 15.24
CA LYS A 922 -20.24 1.62 15.01
C LYS A 922 -20.81 0.92 16.25
N LEU A 923 -19.97 0.23 17.05
CA LEU A 923 -20.42 -0.60 18.18
C LEU A 923 -19.42 -0.60 19.34
N ASP A 924 -19.92 -0.47 20.58
CA ASP A 924 -19.18 -0.76 21.81
C ASP A 924 -19.99 -1.71 22.71
N ILE A 925 -19.33 -2.69 23.33
CA ILE A 925 -19.95 -3.64 24.28
C ILE A 925 -19.38 -3.40 25.68
N PHE A 926 -20.25 -3.37 26.69
CA PHE A 926 -19.90 -3.11 28.09
C PHE A 926 -20.65 -4.05 29.05
N ALA A 927 -20.11 -4.29 30.25
CA ALA A 927 -20.69 -5.24 31.21
C ALA A 927 -21.81 -4.63 32.08
N GLU A 928 -21.45 -3.68 32.95
CA GLU A 928 -22.41 -3.04 33.87
C GLU A 928 -22.82 -1.65 33.39
N ALA A 929 -21.84 -0.78 33.16
CA ALA A 929 -22.03 0.55 32.61
C ALA A 929 -20.82 0.98 31.77
N THR A 930 -21.02 1.98 30.91
CA THR A 930 -19.95 2.67 30.18
C THR A 930 -20.21 4.18 30.16
N GLU A 931 -19.14 4.94 29.99
CA GLU A 931 -19.15 6.40 29.91
C GLU A 931 -18.82 6.81 28.49
N VAL A 932 -19.71 7.59 27.88
CA VAL A 932 -19.59 8.05 26.49
C VAL A 932 -19.40 9.56 26.47
N GLU A 933 -18.35 10.02 25.80
CA GLU A 933 -18.09 11.42 25.50
C GLU A 933 -18.37 11.72 24.03
N LEU A 934 -18.94 12.89 23.75
CA LEU A 934 -19.25 13.35 22.40
C LEU A 934 -18.34 14.52 22.03
N HIS A 935 -17.71 14.45 20.86
CA HIS A 935 -16.84 15.51 20.34
C HIS A 935 -17.31 15.94 18.96
N SER A 936 -17.11 17.21 18.59
CA SER A 936 -17.29 17.67 17.21
C SER A 936 -16.06 18.49 16.83
N ALA A 937 -15.52 18.23 15.65
CA ALA A 937 -14.42 19.02 15.11
C ALA A 937 -14.81 20.48 14.78
N THR A 938 -16.10 20.83 14.87
CA THR A 938 -16.56 22.23 14.75
C THR A 938 -16.44 22.97 16.07
N PRO A 939 -15.51 23.94 16.21
CA PRO A 939 -15.28 24.62 17.48
C PRO A 939 -16.51 25.37 17.95
N GLY A 940 -16.94 25.14 19.20
CA GLY A 940 -18.09 25.80 19.81
C GLY A 940 -19.46 25.33 19.31
N ALA A 941 -19.55 24.21 18.58
CA ALA A 941 -20.83 23.60 18.26
C ALA A 941 -21.49 22.98 19.51
N ARG A 942 -22.82 23.07 19.60
CA ARG A 942 -23.64 22.38 20.60
C ARG A 942 -24.06 21.03 20.05
N ILE A 943 -23.92 19.96 20.82
CA ILE A 943 -24.28 18.61 20.38
C ILE A 943 -25.63 18.22 20.99
N PHE A 944 -26.55 17.72 20.16
CA PHE A 944 -27.85 17.21 20.59
C PHE A 944 -27.93 15.72 20.27
N TYR A 945 -28.47 14.93 21.19
CA TYR A 945 -28.45 13.47 21.08
C TYR A 945 -29.74 12.81 21.54
N THR A 946 -29.92 11.57 21.10
CA THR A 946 -30.99 10.63 21.50
C THR A 946 -30.35 9.31 21.93
N LEU A 947 -31.04 8.57 22.80
CA LEU A 947 -30.60 7.25 23.29
C LEU A 947 -31.53 6.12 22.84
N ASP A 948 -32.67 6.47 22.26
CA ASP A 948 -33.73 5.55 21.82
C ASP A 948 -33.60 5.18 20.32
N GLY A 949 -32.50 5.58 19.67
CA GLY A 949 -32.28 5.38 18.23
C GLY A 949 -33.10 6.30 17.31
N ASN A 950 -33.94 7.19 17.85
CA ASN A 950 -34.66 8.17 17.03
C ASN A 950 -33.71 9.24 16.48
N GLN A 951 -34.06 9.83 15.34
CA GLN A 951 -33.27 10.90 14.74
C GLN A 951 -33.19 12.13 15.67
N PRO A 952 -31.98 12.60 16.05
CA PRO A 952 -31.84 13.74 16.94
C PRO A 952 -32.16 15.06 16.21
N THR A 953 -32.74 16.00 16.94
CA THR A 953 -33.05 17.35 16.47
C THR A 953 -32.56 18.38 17.48
N VAL A 954 -32.66 19.68 17.17
CA VAL A 954 -32.38 20.76 18.13
C VAL A 954 -33.29 20.77 19.36
N LYS A 955 -34.35 19.95 19.38
CA LYS A 955 -35.23 19.74 20.53
C LYS A 955 -34.87 18.50 21.36
N SER A 956 -33.92 17.69 20.88
CA SER A 956 -33.40 16.52 21.59
C SER A 956 -32.54 16.95 22.79
N LYS A 957 -32.02 15.99 23.55
CA LYS A 957 -31.25 16.29 24.75
C LYS A 957 -29.93 16.96 24.39
N LEU A 958 -29.64 18.11 25.00
CA LEU A 958 -28.37 18.81 24.83
C LEU A 958 -27.27 18.05 25.58
N TYR A 959 -26.15 17.80 24.92
CA TYR A 959 -24.94 17.26 25.54
C TYR A 959 -24.25 18.33 26.38
N THR A 960 -24.13 18.10 27.68
CA THR A 960 -23.51 19.03 28.64
C THR A 960 -22.38 18.39 29.46
N GLY A 961 -22.04 17.14 29.18
CA GLY A 961 -21.07 16.33 29.91
C GLY A 961 -21.29 14.84 29.65
N THR A 962 -20.39 14.01 30.15
CA THR A 962 -20.32 12.56 29.95
C THR A 962 -21.67 11.86 30.09
N ILE A 963 -21.98 10.95 29.16
CA ILE A 963 -23.22 10.17 29.13
C ILE A 963 -22.96 8.80 29.78
N HIS A 964 -23.64 8.51 30.88
CA HIS A 964 -23.58 7.20 31.52
C HIS A 964 -24.63 6.26 30.93
N LEU A 965 -24.19 5.14 30.36
CA LEU A 965 -25.05 4.10 29.81
C LEU A 965 -24.97 2.85 30.69
N SER A 966 -26.12 2.36 31.14
CA SER A 966 -26.26 1.12 31.94
C SER A 966 -27.19 0.08 31.31
N ASN A 967 -27.69 0.36 30.09
CA ASN A 967 -28.56 -0.50 29.30
C ASN A 967 -28.12 -0.46 27.83
N THR A 968 -28.45 -1.51 27.07
CA THR A 968 -28.28 -1.52 25.61
C THR A 968 -29.08 -0.39 24.97
N THR A 969 -28.43 0.41 24.13
CA THR A 969 -29.01 1.63 23.54
C THR A 969 -28.36 1.93 22.20
N THR A 970 -29.09 2.60 21.30
CA THR A 970 -28.51 3.21 20.10
C THR A 970 -28.44 4.71 20.32
N LEU A 971 -27.23 5.24 20.31
CA LEU A 971 -26.97 6.66 20.52
C LEU A 971 -26.82 7.34 19.16
N LYS A 972 -27.61 8.37 18.92
CA LYS A 972 -27.48 9.23 17.73
C LYS A 972 -27.23 10.66 18.14
N ALA A 973 -26.38 11.39 17.41
CA ALA A 973 -26.05 12.77 17.74
C ALA A 973 -25.91 13.67 16.51
N ILE A 974 -26.25 14.95 16.66
CA ILE A 974 -25.97 16.02 15.70
C ILE A 974 -25.24 17.17 16.37
N ALA A 975 -24.33 17.82 15.65
CA ALA A 975 -23.70 19.07 16.05
C ALA A 975 -24.42 20.26 15.41
N VAL A 976 -24.62 21.32 16.18
CA VAL A 976 -25.42 22.50 15.82
C VAL A 976 -24.67 23.76 16.25
N LYS A 977 -24.44 24.67 15.30
CA LYS A 977 -23.82 25.97 15.57
C LYS A 977 -24.60 27.07 14.83
N GLU A 978 -24.78 28.20 15.48
CA GLU A 978 -25.47 29.34 14.88
C GLU A 978 -24.73 29.81 13.60
N GLY A 979 -25.48 30.06 12.53
CA GLY A 979 -24.91 30.43 11.23
C GLY A 979 -24.26 29.28 10.45
N ARG A 980 -24.44 28.03 10.90
CA ARG A 980 -23.96 26.78 10.28
C ARG A 980 -25.11 25.80 10.10
N VAL A 981 -25.00 24.87 9.17
CA VAL A 981 -25.98 23.78 9.05
C VAL A 981 -25.63 22.69 10.04
N ASN A 982 -26.67 22.05 10.60
CA ASN A 982 -26.52 20.94 11.51
C ASN A 982 -25.72 19.82 10.81
N SER A 983 -24.87 19.13 11.56
CA SER A 983 -24.18 17.98 11.01
C SER A 983 -25.17 16.90 10.54
N PRO A 984 -24.75 15.97 9.66
CA PRO A 984 -25.37 14.66 9.58
C PRO A 984 -25.45 14.01 10.97
N ALA A 985 -26.44 13.16 11.18
CA ALA A 985 -26.54 12.39 12.41
C ALA A 985 -25.45 11.31 12.42
N SER A 986 -24.59 11.32 13.43
CA SER A 986 -23.74 10.17 13.74
C SER A 986 -24.53 9.17 14.57
N GLU A 987 -24.16 7.90 14.46
CA GLU A 987 -24.82 6.78 15.14
C GLU A 987 -23.80 5.77 15.65
N ALA A 988 -23.95 5.33 16.91
CA ALA A 988 -23.25 4.18 17.46
C ALA A 988 -24.17 3.37 18.37
N SER A 989 -24.02 2.05 18.31
CA SER A 989 -24.72 1.13 19.21
C SER A 989 -23.86 0.85 20.45
N PHE A 990 -24.47 0.90 21.62
CA PHE A 990 -23.83 0.56 22.89
C PHE A 990 -24.59 -0.60 23.50
N ARG A 991 -23.94 -1.76 23.60
CA ARG A 991 -24.61 -2.99 24.02
C ARG A 991 -24.13 -3.42 25.38
N ARG A 992 -25.08 -3.72 26.26
CA ARG A 992 -24.80 -4.33 27.54
C ARG A 992 -24.69 -5.85 27.36
N SER A 993 -23.57 -6.40 27.79
CA SER A 993 -23.33 -7.85 27.92
C SER A 993 -24.31 -8.47 28.92
N ARG A 994 -24.71 -9.73 28.69
CA ARG A 994 -25.56 -10.49 29.62
C ARG A 994 -24.85 -10.84 30.93
N TYR A 995 -23.52 -10.95 30.90
CA TYR A 995 -22.71 -11.36 32.06
C TYR A 995 -21.59 -10.36 32.38
N ASN A 996 -21.06 -10.46 33.60
CA ASN A 996 -20.14 -9.46 34.16
C ASN A 996 -18.76 -9.51 33.50
N SER A 997 -18.24 -10.69 33.21
CA SER A 997 -16.97 -10.84 32.51
C SER A 997 -16.85 -12.21 31.85
N ILE A 998 -15.94 -12.26 30.87
CA ILE A 998 -15.51 -13.46 30.18
C ILE A 998 -14.00 -13.40 30.03
N ARG A 999 -13.33 -14.52 30.29
CA ARG A 999 -11.89 -14.70 30.12
C ARG A 999 -11.64 -15.76 29.07
N LEU A 1000 -10.96 -15.38 28.01
CA LEU A 1000 -10.49 -16.29 26.98
C LEU A 1000 -9.14 -16.87 27.36
N GLN A 1001 -8.94 -18.17 27.13
CA GLN A 1001 -7.63 -18.80 27.35
C GLN A 1001 -6.68 -18.55 26.17
N HIS A 1002 -7.24 -18.43 24.97
CA HIS A 1002 -6.49 -18.24 23.72
C HIS A 1002 -6.89 -16.91 23.05
N PRO A 1003 -5.95 -16.23 22.38
CA PRO A 1003 -6.24 -14.97 21.69
C PRO A 1003 -7.10 -15.23 20.45
N TYR A 1004 -8.19 -14.50 20.26
CA TYR A 1004 -8.96 -14.53 19.01
C TYR A 1004 -8.26 -13.72 17.91
N SER A 1005 -8.68 -13.90 16.66
CA SER A 1005 -8.18 -13.12 15.53
C SER A 1005 -8.67 -11.67 15.58
N GLU A 1006 -7.76 -10.70 15.54
CA GLU A 1006 -8.12 -9.27 15.45
C GLU A 1006 -8.98 -8.95 14.21
N LYS A 1007 -8.77 -9.69 13.11
CA LYS A 1007 -9.57 -9.59 11.87
C LYS A 1007 -11.02 -10.05 12.07
N TYR A 1008 -11.22 -11.08 12.89
CA TYR A 1008 -12.53 -11.69 13.17
C TYR A 1008 -12.80 -11.63 14.68
N ASN A 1009 -12.87 -10.41 15.21
CA ASN A 1009 -12.91 -10.19 16.66
C ASN A 1009 -14.31 -10.38 17.27
N GLY A 1010 -15.38 -10.42 16.47
CA GLY A 1010 -16.75 -10.66 16.95
C GLY A 1010 -17.24 -9.67 18.01
N GLY A 1011 -16.71 -8.45 18.07
CA GLY A 1011 -17.01 -7.49 19.15
C GLY A 1011 -16.15 -7.66 20.42
N GLY A 1012 -15.03 -8.38 20.32
CA GLY A 1012 -14.11 -8.67 21.43
C GLY A 1012 -14.66 -9.73 22.39
N PRO A 1013 -14.05 -9.95 23.58
CA PRO A 1013 -14.47 -11.02 24.48
C PRO A 1013 -15.94 -10.95 24.87
N LEU A 1014 -16.48 -9.74 25.10
CA LEU A 1014 -17.87 -9.55 25.48
C LEU A 1014 -18.88 -9.85 24.37
N GLY A 1015 -18.44 -9.90 23.10
CA GLY A 1015 -19.29 -10.28 21.97
C GLY A 1015 -19.92 -11.66 22.13
N LEU A 1016 -19.15 -12.62 22.66
CA LEU A 1016 -19.62 -13.99 22.90
C LEU A 1016 -20.77 -14.11 23.91
N ILE A 1017 -21.11 -13.05 24.62
CA ILE A 1017 -22.11 -13.04 25.69
C ILE A 1017 -23.07 -11.85 25.56
N ASP A 1018 -23.23 -11.35 24.34
CA ASP A 1018 -23.85 -10.05 24.06
C ASP A 1018 -25.37 -10.13 23.76
N GLY A 1019 -25.95 -11.31 23.68
CA GLY A 1019 -27.38 -11.48 23.37
C GLY A 1019 -27.74 -11.75 21.91
N ARG A 1020 -26.78 -11.76 20.98
CA ARG A 1020 -27.01 -12.04 19.56
C ARG A 1020 -26.25 -13.27 19.13
N THR A 1021 -26.90 -14.05 18.27
CA THR A 1021 -26.29 -15.17 17.56
C THR A 1021 -25.98 -14.74 16.14
N GLY A 1022 -24.77 -15.03 15.67
CA GLY A 1022 -24.34 -14.82 14.29
C GLY A 1022 -25.20 -15.56 13.28
N SER A 1023 -25.17 -15.06 12.04
CA SER A 1023 -25.87 -15.61 10.88
C SER A 1023 -25.04 -16.72 10.20
N THR A 1024 -25.57 -17.31 9.13
CA THR A 1024 -24.87 -18.34 8.35
C THR A 1024 -23.70 -17.81 7.49
N THR A 1025 -23.31 -16.54 7.66
CA THR A 1025 -22.10 -15.95 7.05
C THR A 1025 -21.21 -15.37 8.14
N PHE A 1026 -19.90 -15.45 7.95
CA PHE A 1026 -18.91 -14.89 8.88
C PHE A 1026 -18.77 -13.36 8.76
N THR A 1027 -19.30 -12.76 7.70
CA THR A 1027 -19.13 -11.33 7.36
C THR A 1027 -20.07 -10.39 8.11
N ASP A 1028 -20.96 -10.92 8.95
CA ASP A 1028 -21.88 -10.11 9.77
C ASP A 1028 -21.22 -9.43 10.98
N GLY A 1029 -19.95 -9.76 11.25
CA GLY A 1029 -19.16 -9.23 12.34
C GLY A 1029 -19.53 -9.77 13.73
N CYS A 1030 -20.41 -10.78 13.82
CA CYS A 1030 -20.81 -11.41 15.08
C CYS A 1030 -19.86 -12.54 15.50
N TRP A 1031 -19.19 -13.18 14.54
CA TRP A 1031 -18.37 -14.35 14.83
C TRP A 1031 -16.97 -14.00 15.32
N GLN A 1032 -16.55 -14.68 16.39
CA GLN A 1032 -15.17 -14.62 16.87
C GLN A 1032 -14.37 -15.81 16.33
N GLY A 1033 -13.27 -15.53 15.63
CA GLY A 1033 -12.49 -16.53 14.89
C GLY A 1033 -11.21 -16.99 15.61
N PHE A 1034 -10.97 -18.30 15.59
CA PHE A 1034 -9.79 -18.97 16.15
C PHE A 1034 -9.13 -19.84 15.07
N GLU A 1035 -7.89 -19.50 14.66
CA GLU A 1035 -7.19 -20.18 13.57
C GLU A 1035 -6.27 -21.30 14.09
N GLY A 1036 -6.60 -22.56 13.74
CA GLY A 1036 -5.81 -23.73 14.08
C GLY A 1036 -5.63 -24.01 15.57
N GLN A 1037 -6.43 -23.35 16.42
CA GLN A 1037 -6.36 -23.44 17.87
C GLN A 1037 -7.75 -23.66 18.48
N ASP A 1038 -7.75 -24.28 19.66
CA ASP A 1038 -8.96 -24.58 20.40
C ASP A 1038 -9.59 -23.31 20.99
N PHE A 1039 -10.91 -23.35 21.19
CA PHE A 1039 -11.64 -22.32 21.90
C PHE A 1039 -11.78 -22.72 23.37
N GLN A 1040 -11.43 -21.81 24.29
CA GLN A 1040 -11.83 -21.92 25.69
C GLN A 1040 -12.17 -20.54 26.28
N ALA A 1041 -13.35 -20.46 26.90
CA ALA A 1041 -13.82 -19.28 27.59
C ALA A 1041 -14.38 -19.62 28.97
N THR A 1042 -14.07 -18.79 29.97
CA THR A 1042 -14.70 -18.83 31.31
C THR A 1042 -15.54 -17.59 31.52
N ILE A 1043 -16.84 -17.78 31.75
CA ILE A 1043 -17.84 -16.73 32.01
C ILE A 1043 -18.07 -16.63 33.52
N ASP A 1044 -18.03 -15.42 34.08
CA ASP A 1044 -18.45 -15.13 35.46
C ASP A 1044 -19.87 -14.55 35.48
N LEU A 1045 -20.81 -15.30 36.07
CA LEU A 1045 -22.20 -14.90 36.23
C LEU A 1045 -22.42 -13.91 37.39
N GLY A 1046 -21.36 -13.58 38.13
CA GLY A 1046 -21.34 -12.62 39.23
C GLY A 1046 -21.82 -13.18 40.59
N ARG A 1047 -22.64 -14.23 40.59
CA ARG A 1047 -23.13 -14.92 41.80
C ARG A 1047 -23.40 -16.40 41.54
N VAL A 1048 -23.40 -17.19 42.60
CA VAL A 1048 -23.84 -18.59 42.54
C VAL A 1048 -25.36 -18.63 42.32
N GLN A 1049 -25.80 -19.33 41.26
CA GLN A 1049 -27.21 -19.50 40.92
C GLN A 1049 -27.46 -20.87 40.28
N ASP A 1050 -28.72 -21.30 40.25
CA ASP A 1050 -29.12 -22.53 39.58
C ASP A 1050 -28.99 -22.36 38.06
N ILE A 1051 -28.26 -23.26 37.40
CA ILE A 1051 -28.11 -23.29 35.94
C ILE A 1051 -29.05 -24.35 35.40
N LYS A 1052 -29.94 -23.96 34.50
CA LYS A 1052 -30.90 -24.85 33.83
C LYS A 1052 -30.38 -25.31 32.49
N ARG A 1053 -29.76 -24.39 31.73
CA ARG A 1053 -29.25 -24.68 30.39
C ARG A 1053 -28.03 -23.83 30.08
N ILE A 1054 -27.09 -24.43 29.36
CA ILE A 1054 -25.95 -23.74 28.74
C ILE A 1054 -26.00 -24.04 27.26
N LYS A 1055 -25.83 -23.03 26.41
CA LYS A 1055 -25.70 -23.19 24.97
C LYS A 1055 -24.53 -22.38 24.42
N THR A 1056 -23.96 -22.87 23.32
CA THR A 1056 -22.98 -22.13 22.50
C THR A 1056 -23.22 -22.50 21.03
N THR A 1057 -22.91 -21.58 20.11
CA THR A 1057 -23.06 -21.82 18.66
C THR A 1057 -21.73 -21.64 17.92
N PHE A 1058 -21.59 -22.36 16.81
CA PHE A 1058 -20.43 -22.32 15.93
C PHE A 1058 -20.87 -22.19 14.47
N LEU A 1059 -20.12 -21.44 13.67
CA LEU A 1059 -20.33 -21.40 12.23
C LEU A 1059 -19.60 -22.54 11.55
N ARG A 1060 -20.25 -23.20 10.59
CA ARG A 1060 -19.61 -24.03 9.58
C ARG A 1060 -19.77 -23.34 8.23
N ASP A 1061 -18.66 -23.03 7.59
CA ASP A 1061 -18.60 -22.52 6.22
C ASP A 1061 -17.34 -23.13 5.58
N ILE A 1062 -17.52 -24.33 5.03
CA ILE A 1062 -16.41 -25.16 4.58
C ILE A 1062 -15.58 -24.43 3.51
N GLY A 1063 -16.25 -23.78 2.54
CA GLY A 1063 -15.57 -23.09 1.45
C GLY A 1063 -14.61 -21.99 1.89
N THR A 1064 -14.80 -21.45 3.11
CA THR A 1064 -13.97 -20.40 3.71
C THR A 1064 -13.11 -20.92 4.86
N TRP A 1065 -12.90 -22.24 4.90
CA TRP A 1065 -12.01 -22.94 5.83
C TRP A 1065 -12.53 -22.93 7.28
N ILE A 1066 -13.82 -22.67 7.48
CA ILE A 1066 -14.47 -22.61 8.79
C ILE A 1066 -15.16 -23.95 9.07
N PHE A 1067 -14.66 -24.68 10.07
CA PHE A 1067 -15.14 -26.03 10.39
C PHE A 1067 -15.86 -26.06 11.73
N ALA A 1068 -16.78 -27.02 11.85
CA ALA A 1068 -17.37 -27.37 13.13
C ALA A 1068 -16.29 -27.87 14.12
N PRO A 1069 -16.42 -27.62 15.43
CA PRO A 1069 -15.49 -28.17 16.41
C PRO A 1069 -15.56 -29.70 16.41
N GLU A 1070 -14.44 -30.39 16.66
CA GLU A 1070 -14.45 -31.86 16.85
C GLU A 1070 -15.34 -32.25 18.02
N TRP A 1071 -15.33 -31.42 19.06
CA TRP A 1071 -16.15 -31.60 20.24
C TRP A 1071 -16.34 -30.31 21.02
N VAL A 1072 -17.39 -30.27 21.84
CA VAL A 1072 -17.72 -29.16 22.75
C VAL A 1072 -18.00 -29.69 24.14
N GLN A 1073 -17.45 -29.05 25.18
CA GLN A 1073 -17.68 -29.40 26.58
C GLN A 1073 -18.00 -28.16 27.42
N PHE A 1074 -18.96 -28.33 28.32
CA PHE A 1074 -19.31 -27.33 29.34
C PHE A 1074 -18.86 -27.80 30.71
N GLU A 1075 -18.34 -26.88 31.52
CA GLU A 1075 -17.92 -27.17 32.90
C GLU A 1075 -18.42 -26.08 33.85
N LEU A 1076 -18.72 -26.47 35.10
CA LEU A 1076 -19.35 -25.60 36.10
C LEU A 1076 -18.50 -25.48 37.36
N SER A 1077 -18.43 -24.27 37.94
CA SER A 1077 -17.75 -24.03 39.22
C SER A 1077 -18.48 -22.96 40.06
N GLU A 1078 -18.47 -23.08 41.39
CA GLU A 1078 -19.01 -22.04 42.29
C GLU A 1078 -17.96 -20.98 42.63
N GLU A 1079 -16.68 -21.37 42.65
CA GLU A 1079 -15.55 -20.59 43.14
C GLU A 1079 -14.57 -20.15 42.04
N GLY A 1080 -14.60 -20.79 40.87
CA GLY A 1080 -13.79 -20.41 39.70
C GLY A 1080 -12.42 -21.08 39.64
N GLU A 1081 -12.17 -22.07 40.49
CA GLU A 1081 -10.91 -22.84 40.54
C GLU A 1081 -11.14 -24.30 40.13
N HIS A 1082 -12.09 -25.01 40.77
CA HIS A 1082 -12.40 -26.39 40.44
C HIS A 1082 -13.65 -26.47 39.58
N PHE A 1083 -13.50 -27.00 38.37
CA PHE A 1083 -14.59 -27.13 37.41
C PHE A 1083 -15.05 -28.57 37.31
N HIS A 1084 -16.37 -28.74 37.36
CA HIS A 1084 -17.03 -30.03 37.21
C HIS A 1084 -17.57 -30.16 35.79
N PRO A 1085 -16.98 -31.05 34.96
CA PRO A 1085 -17.41 -31.19 33.58
C PRO A 1085 -18.82 -31.80 33.46
N LEU A 1086 -19.55 -31.32 32.45
CA LEU A 1086 -20.76 -31.96 31.93
C LEU A 1086 -20.40 -32.89 30.76
N PRO A 1087 -21.31 -33.80 30.36
CA PRO A 1087 -21.08 -34.67 29.20
C PRO A 1087 -20.78 -33.88 27.92
N ARG A 1088 -19.68 -34.26 27.28
CA ARG A 1088 -19.15 -33.68 26.04
C ARG A 1088 -20.06 -34.00 24.84
N PHE A 1089 -20.10 -33.11 23.87
CA PHE A 1089 -20.68 -33.35 22.53
C PHE A 1089 -19.55 -33.74 21.59
N GLU A 1090 -19.75 -34.80 20.81
CA GLU A 1090 -18.89 -35.14 19.69
C GLU A 1090 -19.55 -34.66 18.40
N ALA A 1091 -18.81 -33.98 17.53
CA ALA A 1091 -19.29 -33.65 16.20
C ALA A 1091 -18.86 -34.71 15.17
N SER A 1092 -19.68 -34.89 14.14
CA SER A 1092 -19.27 -35.69 12.98
C SER A 1092 -18.18 -34.98 12.18
N ALA A 1093 -17.20 -35.73 11.69
CA ALA A 1093 -16.19 -35.19 10.78
C ALA A 1093 -16.84 -34.51 9.56
N ALA A 1094 -16.35 -33.31 9.24
CA ALA A 1094 -16.83 -32.53 8.10
C ALA A 1094 -16.59 -33.27 6.77
N LYS A 1095 -17.48 -33.03 5.80
CA LYS A 1095 -17.40 -33.62 4.46
C LYS A 1095 -17.47 -32.53 3.38
N GLN A 1096 -16.93 -32.85 2.22
CA GLN A 1096 -17.04 -31.99 1.04
C GLN A 1096 -18.51 -31.75 0.68
N GLY A 1097 -18.91 -30.48 0.58
CA GLY A 1097 -20.27 -30.07 0.25
C GLY A 1097 -21.23 -29.93 1.44
N ASP A 1098 -20.74 -30.04 2.68
CA ASP A 1098 -21.54 -29.66 3.85
C ASP A 1098 -22.01 -28.19 3.72
N PRO A 1099 -23.30 -27.89 4.03
CA PRO A 1099 -23.85 -26.55 3.85
C PRO A 1099 -23.33 -25.57 4.90
N ASN A 1100 -23.41 -24.28 4.55
CA ASN A 1100 -23.15 -23.20 5.49
C ASN A 1100 -24.26 -23.17 6.55
N GLU A 1101 -23.88 -23.33 7.82
CA GLU A 1101 -24.84 -23.57 8.89
C GLU A 1101 -24.31 -23.07 10.23
N VAL A 1102 -25.24 -22.61 11.09
CA VAL A 1102 -24.98 -22.30 12.50
C VAL A 1102 -25.32 -23.52 13.34
N LEU A 1103 -24.32 -24.10 13.99
CA LEU A 1103 -24.43 -25.31 14.80
C LEU A 1103 -24.59 -24.95 16.28
N GLU A 1104 -25.72 -25.33 16.89
CA GLU A 1104 -25.97 -25.12 18.33
C GLU A 1104 -25.60 -26.36 19.16
N PHE A 1105 -24.84 -26.13 20.23
CA PHE A 1105 -24.55 -27.13 21.26
C PHE A 1105 -25.18 -26.67 22.57
N ALA A 1106 -26.16 -27.42 23.08
CA ALA A 1106 -26.92 -27.02 24.26
C ALA A 1106 -27.08 -28.18 25.26
N ARG A 1107 -26.80 -27.92 26.54
CA ARG A 1107 -26.89 -28.91 27.61
C ARG A 1107 -27.77 -28.41 28.75
N GLU A 1108 -28.75 -29.24 29.12
CA GLU A 1108 -29.53 -29.04 30.35
C GLU A 1108 -28.76 -29.54 31.58
N THR A 1109 -28.92 -28.84 32.69
CA THR A 1109 -28.33 -29.18 33.98
C THR A 1109 -29.23 -28.68 35.11
N ALA A 1110 -29.00 -29.16 36.33
CA ALA A 1110 -29.69 -28.73 37.54
C ALA A 1110 -28.68 -28.48 38.67
N ARG A 1111 -27.51 -27.96 38.29
CA ARG A 1111 -26.39 -27.68 39.19
C ARG A 1111 -26.28 -26.19 39.44
N LYS A 1112 -25.83 -25.83 40.63
CA LYS A 1112 -25.47 -24.45 40.95
C LYS A 1112 -24.08 -24.13 40.42
N ALA A 1113 -23.90 -22.92 39.92
CA ALA A 1113 -22.61 -22.40 39.51
C ALA A 1113 -22.59 -20.88 39.55
N ARG A 1114 -21.38 -20.32 39.69
CA ARG A 1114 -21.09 -18.91 39.39
C ARG A 1114 -20.29 -18.79 38.09
N TYR A 1115 -19.42 -19.76 37.81
CA TYR A 1115 -18.58 -19.76 36.62
C TYR A 1115 -18.98 -20.89 35.68
N VAL A 1116 -19.04 -20.56 34.40
CA VAL A 1116 -19.27 -21.52 33.31
C VAL A 1116 -18.06 -21.49 32.40
N ARG A 1117 -17.48 -22.66 32.12
CA ARG A 1117 -16.42 -22.81 31.13
C ARG A 1117 -16.95 -23.53 29.91
N VAL A 1118 -16.64 -22.99 28.73
CA VAL A 1118 -16.91 -23.62 27.45
C VAL A 1118 -15.57 -23.94 26.82
N THR A 1119 -15.36 -25.20 26.42
CA THR A 1119 -14.17 -25.64 25.70
C THR A 1119 -14.62 -26.33 24.41
N ALA A 1120 -14.02 -25.95 23.27
CA ALA A 1120 -14.28 -26.59 21.99
C ALA A 1120 -12.98 -26.82 21.21
N LYS A 1121 -12.86 -28.00 20.62
CA LYS A 1121 -11.66 -28.44 19.92
C LYS A 1121 -11.72 -28.09 18.45
N ASN A 1122 -10.71 -27.39 17.97
CA ASN A 1122 -10.54 -27.13 16.55
C ASN A 1122 -9.93 -28.37 15.88
N ILE A 1123 -10.31 -28.64 14.64
CA ILE A 1123 -9.72 -29.71 13.83
C ILE A 1123 -8.23 -29.45 13.50
N GLY A 1124 -7.76 -28.23 13.74
CA GLY A 1124 -6.37 -27.80 13.62
C GLY A 1124 -5.97 -27.47 12.18
N ILE A 1125 -6.02 -28.47 11.30
CA ILE A 1125 -5.62 -28.37 9.90
C ILE A 1125 -6.80 -28.74 9.00
N CYS A 1126 -6.97 -28.02 7.89
CA CYS A 1126 -7.95 -28.33 6.85
C CYS A 1126 -7.74 -29.76 6.32
N PRO A 1127 -8.79 -30.59 6.22
CA PRO A 1127 -8.69 -31.96 5.73
C PRO A 1127 -8.15 -32.06 4.29
N GLU A 1128 -7.56 -33.19 3.92
CA GLU A 1128 -6.95 -33.41 2.59
C GLU A 1128 -7.91 -33.17 1.41
N TRP A 1129 -9.20 -33.42 1.60
CA TRP A 1129 -10.22 -33.22 0.56
C TRP A 1129 -10.60 -31.74 0.36
N HIS A 1130 -10.19 -30.85 1.27
CA HIS A 1130 -10.55 -29.44 1.24
C HIS A 1130 -9.59 -28.65 0.34
N ALA A 1131 -10.07 -27.62 -0.35
CA ALA A 1131 -9.24 -26.78 -1.23
C ALA A 1131 -8.08 -26.07 -0.48
N GLY A 1132 -8.22 -25.93 0.85
CA GLY A 1132 -7.20 -25.41 1.76
C GLY A 1132 -6.38 -26.46 2.50
N ALA A 1133 -6.34 -27.71 2.03
CA ALA A 1133 -5.62 -28.81 2.68
C ALA A 1133 -4.19 -28.41 3.12
N GLY A 1134 -3.83 -28.78 4.35
CA GLY A 1134 -2.54 -28.42 4.96
C GLY A 1134 -2.48 -27.02 5.59
N GLY A 1135 -3.44 -26.14 5.28
CA GLY A 1135 -3.62 -24.87 5.98
C GLY A 1135 -4.39 -25.02 7.29
N LYS A 1136 -4.31 -24.00 8.16
CA LYS A 1136 -5.02 -24.02 9.45
C LYS A 1136 -6.53 -23.87 9.28
N ALA A 1137 -7.29 -24.67 10.01
CA ALA A 1137 -8.74 -24.59 10.02
C ALA A 1137 -9.22 -23.48 10.96
N TRP A 1138 -10.24 -22.73 10.55
CA TRP A 1138 -10.90 -21.75 11.38
C TRP A 1138 -11.98 -22.41 12.24
N LEU A 1139 -12.07 -21.98 13.50
CA LEU A 1139 -13.19 -22.24 14.39
C LEU A 1139 -13.85 -20.91 14.73
N PHE A 1140 -15.11 -20.75 14.34
CA PHE A 1140 -15.88 -19.52 14.54
C PHE A 1140 -16.96 -19.78 15.59
N VAL A 1141 -16.97 -18.99 16.65
CA VAL A 1141 -17.83 -19.16 17.82
C VAL A 1141 -18.56 -17.88 18.16
N ASP A 1142 -19.85 -18.02 18.44
CA ASP A 1142 -20.80 -17.03 18.93
C ASP A 1142 -22.16 -17.73 19.00
N GLU A 1143 -23.03 -17.70 20.03
CA GLU A 1143 -23.12 -16.95 21.29
C GLU A 1143 -23.15 -17.94 22.47
N VAL A 1144 -22.48 -17.64 23.59
CA VAL A 1144 -22.60 -18.40 24.84
C VAL A 1144 -23.75 -17.86 25.69
N VAL A 1145 -24.77 -18.70 25.93
CA VAL A 1145 -25.92 -18.36 26.79
C VAL A 1145 -26.07 -19.36 27.92
N VAL A 1146 -26.26 -18.83 29.12
CA VAL A 1146 -26.50 -19.51 30.38
C VAL A 1146 -27.86 -19.06 30.94
N GLU A 1147 -28.77 -20.00 31.13
CA GLU A 1147 -30.18 -19.80 31.56
C GLU A 1147 -30.49 -20.37 32.95
#